data_AF-A0A7J6MV52-F1
#
_entry.id   AF-A0A7J6MV52-F1
#
_cell.length_a   1.000
_cell.length_b   1.000
_cell.length_c   1.000
_cell.angle_alpha   90.00
_cell.angle_beta   90.00
_cell.angle_gamma   90.00
#
_symmetry.space_group_name_H-M   'P 1'
#
loop_
_entity.id
_entity.type
_entity.pdbx_description
1 polymer ?
#
loop_
_entity_poly.entity_id
_entity_poly.type
_entity_poly.pdbx_seq_one_letter_code
_entity_poly.pdbx_strand_id
1 'polypeptide(L)'
;MDTPDRDVAEVWLPELCWSARTGRFEGDTGVAVSKGGWIVEVFDSTSAIPKAYHRREFKRVALLPGFVNCHSHAFQRGLRGKGESDYTRGRDGAANFWSWREEMYRLVGSVAKDESSMKDACLRCFGEMRDAGITSVGEFHYLHHVDAATAKDFLLDRAVLEAANEAGIRMRLIQTYYHSASVDGKPLEGSQRHFESGDVDLNVFKKQFELLEAFVSDKPLLSLAVAAHSIRGCNVDTAKRLLDFAREKKVPFHMHVEEQVKEIEAAKEVYSGRSVSRALLDSGIYGPDVTLVHCTHTSVEDIHELTAKGTNICICPATEGCLADGFPDLSRLRPEDGQVCIGSDCNSRIDTLEELRWLEYAHRLRTQRRGVLITDTLPAKGNKEESRLATLLLGVATEGGARSLGLPNVGRIAAGCLADVSLINLDHPALASLGGDIRDVLAPALVFGLSANEAVGASAVGGRWRITPSGVAVSSVEFLNRPLKVEHHVILQKGVLPEDSSDTLALARAFIDSASPSGYEKSMGEVIAERLAKTGWEVETFEVAPQANNPDGPVRQNVFAYRPGCRDSVEVLFNTHLDTVPPHFDSYIDEDPSNGRQRLRGRGACDTKPLSASMIIAGDNLVKAGLGSKVGFLFVVSEETDHSGMTEANGQVGHLLPSLKYVVVGEPTAGKVVVNQKGVVKIRLTAKGVAAHSGYPHLGQSAIHTLIEVLQRVMTYPWPTDAVLGDTDVNIGRIEGGQADNALAERCRATLMFRVTESSARIIGVVEDLCANAIGASVESEVITRNEPVDMRYVQELIKGYPFGVAAFNTDISFFAPTLERRGAKAVLFGLGDICDAHCEREYIYVEDLPKCVAAYEDIAKQLLKITAKLAPTMRTWPRIAMPEVAQEEEDFGPAAETYKAQVPRRSDPGLQANVLSNSKRQ
;
A
#
# COMPACT_ATOMS: atom_id res chain seq x y z
N MET A 1 14.86 2.96 27.90
CA MET A 1 15.13 1.93 26.87
C MET A 1 15.76 0.76 27.58
N ASP A 2 15.07 -0.38 27.56
CA ASP A 2 15.51 -1.61 28.21
C ASP A 2 16.85 -2.10 27.65
N THR A 3 17.62 -2.79 28.49
CA THR A 3 18.85 -3.48 28.10
C THR A 3 18.59 -4.38 26.89
N PRO A 4 19.50 -4.39 25.88
CA PRO A 4 19.30 -5.22 24.69
C PRO A 4 19.16 -6.68 25.09
N ASP A 5 18.04 -7.28 24.69
CA ASP A 5 17.84 -8.72 24.69
C ASP A 5 19.04 -9.37 23.96
N ARG A 6 19.75 -10.26 24.66
CA ARG A 6 20.96 -10.91 24.13
C ARG A 6 20.64 -12.15 23.30
N ASP A 7 19.38 -12.58 23.27
CA ASP A 7 18.97 -13.73 22.49
C ASP A 7 18.92 -13.37 21.00
N VAL A 8 19.82 -14.00 20.23
CA VAL A 8 19.93 -13.81 18.79
C VAL A 8 18.74 -14.47 18.10
N ALA A 9 17.87 -13.65 17.51
CA ALA A 9 16.71 -14.10 16.74
C ALA A 9 17.10 -14.40 15.29
N GLU A 10 17.82 -13.47 14.66
CA GLU A 10 18.24 -13.58 13.28
C GLU A 10 19.75 -13.39 13.12
N VAL A 11 20.32 -14.05 12.12
CA VAL A 11 21.66 -13.77 11.62
C VAL A 11 21.58 -13.41 10.15
N TRP A 12 22.18 -12.28 9.80
CA TRP A 12 22.23 -11.74 8.45
C TRP A 12 23.64 -11.90 7.89
N LEU A 13 23.75 -12.47 6.70
CA LEU A 13 25.00 -12.77 6.01
C LEU A 13 24.97 -12.14 4.61
N PRO A 14 25.24 -10.83 4.50
CA PRO A 14 25.36 -10.17 3.22
C PRO A 14 26.67 -10.55 2.50
N GLU A 15 26.70 -10.41 1.18
CA GLU A 15 27.94 -10.57 0.40
C GLU A 15 28.98 -9.52 0.81
N LEU A 16 28.51 -8.29 1.07
CA LEU A 16 29.33 -7.18 1.55
C LEU A 16 28.62 -6.45 2.70
N CYS A 17 29.37 -5.99 3.70
CA CYS A 17 28.84 -5.18 4.80
C CYS A 17 29.67 -3.91 4.96
N TRP A 18 29.01 -2.76 5.08
CA TRP A 18 29.69 -1.51 5.38
C TRP A 18 30.26 -1.51 6.79
N SER A 19 31.54 -1.15 6.90
CA SER A 19 32.25 -1.00 8.17
C SER A 19 32.70 0.44 8.33
N ALA A 20 32.00 1.20 9.18
CA ALA A 20 32.38 2.59 9.47
C ALA A 20 33.79 2.70 10.09
N ARG A 21 34.27 1.63 10.73
CA ARG A 21 35.62 1.56 11.31
C ARG A 21 36.71 1.58 10.24
N THR A 22 36.49 0.88 9.12
CA THR A 22 37.46 0.75 8.03
C THR A 22 37.15 1.63 6.83
N GLY A 23 35.95 2.22 6.78
CA GLY A 23 35.50 3.06 5.67
C GLY A 23 35.29 2.29 4.37
N ARG A 24 35.11 0.96 4.46
CA ARG A 24 34.98 0.07 3.29
C ARG A 24 33.86 -0.94 3.47
N PHE A 25 33.47 -1.54 2.35
CA PHE A 25 32.64 -2.74 2.34
C PHE A 25 33.53 -3.96 2.58
N GLU A 26 33.27 -4.69 3.65
CA GLU A 26 33.98 -5.90 4.03
C GLU A 26 33.17 -7.12 3.56
N GLY A 27 33.86 -8.10 3.00
CA GLY A 27 33.28 -9.44 2.83
C GLY A 27 33.27 -10.19 4.16
N ASP A 28 32.72 -11.40 4.15
CA ASP A 28 32.83 -12.34 5.27
C ASP A 28 32.36 -11.75 6.63
N THR A 29 31.38 -10.84 6.59
CA THR A 29 30.84 -10.17 7.77
C THR A 29 29.39 -10.59 8.00
N GLY A 30 29.08 -11.03 9.21
CA GLY A 30 27.73 -11.37 9.65
C GLY A 30 27.20 -10.41 10.72
N VAL A 31 25.89 -10.22 10.75
CA VAL A 31 25.21 -9.36 11.74
C VAL A 31 24.16 -10.19 12.49
N ALA A 32 24.31 -10.32 13.80
CA ALA A 32 23.37 -11.00 14.68
C ALA A 32 22.38 -9.98 15.26
N VAL A 33 21.07 -10.25 15.13
CA VAL A 33 19.99 -9.34 15.51
C VAL A 33 19.04 -10.03 16.49
N SER A 34 18.68 -9.35 17.57
CA SER A 34 17.74 -9.85 18.58
C SER A 34 16.29 -9.73 18.13
N LYS A 35 15.37 -10.38 18.86
CA LYS A 35 13.93 -10.28 18.59
C LYS A 35 13.40 -8.85 18.72
N GLY A 36 14.04 -8.03 19.56
CA GLY A 36 13.72 -6.62 19.73
C GLY A 36 14.30 -5.70 18.65
N GLY A 37 14.96 -6.25 17.63
CA GLY A 37 15.51 -5.46 16.52
C GLY A 37 16.85 -4.80 16.82
N TRP A 38 17.60 -5.29 17.81
CA TRP A 38 18.93 -4.78 18.18
C TRP A 38 20.02 -5.63 17.56
N ILE A 39 21.07 -5.01 17.04
CA ILE A 39 22.30 -5.68 16.67
C ILE A 39 23.00 -6.12 17.97
N VAL A 40 23.09 -7.44 18.15
CA VAL A 40 23.76 -8.07 19.30
C VAL A 40 25.26 -8.13 19.06
N GLU A 41 25.65 -8.52 17.84
CA GLU A 41 27.04 -8.75 17.46
C GLU A 41 27.22 -8.54 15.95
N VAL A 42 28.40 -8.05 15.56
CA VAL A 42 28.91 -8.09 14.18
C VAL A 42 30.15 -8.98 14.22
N PHE A 43 30.16 -10.04 13.42
CA PHE A 43 31.13 -11.13 13.52
C PHE A 43 31.71 -11.54 12.16
N ASP A 44 32.86 -12.23 12.18
CA ASP A 44 33.47 -12.84 10.99
C ASP A 44 32.69 -14.10 10.60
N SER A 45 32.06 -14.12 9.43
CA SER A 45 31.21 -15.22 8.98
C SER A 45 31.99 -16.45 8.50
N THR A 46 33.32 -16.36 8.36
CA THR A 46 34.19 -17.55 8.20
C THR A 46 34.43 -18.29 9.51
N SER A 47 34.17 -17.63 10.65
CA SER A 47 34.27 -18.21 11.98
C SER A 47 32.98 -18.93 12.40
N ALA A 48 32.86 -19.33 13.67
CA ALA A 48 31.66 -19.99 14.16
C ALA A 48 30.46 -19.03 14.14
N ILE A 49 29.52 -19.26 13.22
CA ILE A 49 28.29 -18.46 13.11
C ILE A 49 27.45 -18.62 14.39
N PRO A 50 27.03 -17.53 15.04
CA PRO A 50 26.17 -17.57 16.21
C PRO A 50 24.91 -18.41 15.98
N LYS A 51 24.48 -19.16 17.00
CA LYS A 51 23.20 -19.87 16.95
C LYS A 51 22.07 -18.85 16.93
N ALA A 52 21.17 -18.98 15.96
CA ALA A 52 20.01 -18.10 15.79
C ALA A 52 18.79 -18.91 15.36
N TYR A 53 17.59 -18.37 15.59
CA TYR A 53 16.34 -18.97 15.13
C TYR A 53 16.21 -18.92 13.60
N HIS A 54 16.68 -17.83 12.99
CA HIS A 54 16.67 -17.64 11.55
C HIS A 54 18.04 -17.19 11.04
N ARG A 55 18.44 -17.72 9.89
CA ARG A 55 19.63 -17.30 9.15
C ARG A 55 19.20 -16.80 7.78
N ARG A 56 19.66 -15.60 7.40
CA ARG A 56 19.40 -14.98 6.10
C ARG A 56 20.71 -14.75 5.39
N GLU A 57 20.86 -15.36 4.24
CA GLU A 57 21.98 -15.10 3.34
C GLU A 57 21.52 -14.15 2.24
N PHE A 58 22.21 -13.03 2.11
CA PHE A 58 21.91 -12.06 1.08
C PHE A 58 23.04 -12.08 0.04
N LYS A 59 22.82 -12.83 -1.04
CA LYS A 59 23.75 -12.87 -2.18
C LYS A 59 23.55 -11.61 -3.05
N ARG A 60 24.60 -11.18 -3.73
CA ARG A 60 24.60 -10.05 -4.67
C ARG A 60 24.03 -8.75 -4.08
N VAL A 61 24.17 -8.56 -2.77
CA VAL A 61 23.79 -7.32 -2.09
C VAL A 61 24.85 -6.89 -1.09
N ALA A 62 24.94 -5.58 -0.88
CA ALA A 62 25.71 -5.00 0.19
C ALA A 62 24.79 -4.42 1.28
N LEU A 63 25.16 -4.61 2.53
CA LEU A 63 24.47 -4.06 3.69
C LEU A 63 25.10 -2.72 4.09
N LEU A 64 24.28 -1.67 4.18
CA LEU A 64 24.66 -0.33 4.60
C LEU A 64 23.80 0.10 5.80
N PRO A 65 24.29 0.93 6.75
CA PRO A 65 23.40 1.57 7.71
C PRO A 65 22.29 2.33 6.97
N GLY A 66 21.07 2.29 7.52
CA GLY A 66 19.97 3.03 6.95
C GLY A 66 20.26 4.54 6.98
N PHE A 67 19.83 5.26 5.94
CA PHE A 67 20.02 6.71 5.89
C PHE A 67 19.16 7.40 6.96
N VAL A 68 19.69 8.51 7.49
CA VAL A 68 19.04 9.36 8.48
C VAL A 68 18.80 10.73 7.87
N ASN A 69 17.53 11.03 7.62
CA ASN A 69 17.08 12.31 7.10
C ASN A 69 16.79 13.26 8.27
N CYS A 70 17.56 14.33 8.41
CA CYS A 70 17.50 15.16 9.63
C CYS A 70 16.43 16.23 9.61
N HIS A 71 15.92 16.55 8.42
CA HIS A 71 15.02 17.67 8.24
C HIS A 71 14.07 17.39 7.07
N SER A 72 12.78 17.48 7.36
CA SER A 72 11.71 17.28 6.38
C SER A 72 10.47 18.09 6.73
N HIS A 73 9.75 18.49 5.68
CA HIS A 73 8.38 18.96 5.74
C HIS A 73 7.52 18.05 4.85
N ALA A 74 7.01 16.95 5.39
CA ALA A 74 6.41 15.86 4.62
C ALA A 74 5.29 16.31 3.68
N PHE A 75 4.44 17.24 4.12
CA PHE A 75 3.35 17.74 3.29
C PHE A 75 3.86 18.45 2.02
N GLN A 76 5.05 19.07 2.05
CA GLN A 76 5.62 19.78 0.91
C GLN A 76 6.03 18.87 -0.25
N ARG A 77 6.05 17.54 -0.05
CA ARG A 77 6.12 16.56 -1.15
C ARG A 77 5.03 16.81 -2.21
N GLY A 78 3.90 17.43 -1.84
CA GLY A 78 2.85 17.86 -2.77
C GLY A 78 3.22 19.01 -3.73
N LEU A 79 4.36 19.68 -3.50
CA LEU A 79 4.89 20.80 -4.31
C LEU A 79 5.83 20.38 -5.44
N ARG A 80 6.11 19.08 -5.60
CA ARG A 80 7.00 18.60 -6.67
C ARG A 80 6.66 19.19 -8.04
N GLY A 81 7.58 19.98 -8.59
CA GLY A 81 7.44 20.69 -9.87
C GLY A 81 6.46 21.87 -9.86
N LYS A 82 5.71 22.09 -8.77
CA LYS A 82 4.77 23.22 -8.61
C LYS A 82 5.56 24.42 -8.10
N GLY A 83 5.80 25.37 -8.99
CA GLY A 83 6.70 26.52 -8.77
C GLY A 83 7.58 26.79 -10.00
N GLU A 84 7.85 25.74 -10.79
CA GLU A 84 8.69 25.80 -12.00
C GLU A 84 7.94 26.23 -13.28
N SER A 85 6.70 26.72 -13.14
CA SER A 85 5.77 26.92 -14.26
C SER A 85 5.51 28.38 -14.63
N ASP A 86 5.70 29.33 -13.71
CA ASP A 86 5.42 30.75 -13.98
C ASP A 86 6.45 31.67 -13.30
N TYR A 87 7.57 31.87 -13.99
CA TYR A 87 8.67 32.72 -13.54
C TYR A 87 8.35 34.23 -13.56
N THR A 88 7.15 34.61 -14.03
CA THR A 88 6.72 36.00 -14.14
C THR A 88 5.95 36.51 -12.92
N ARG A 89 5.60 35.62 -11.97
CA ARG A 89 4.78 35.93 -10.78
C ARG A 89 5.53 36.56 -9.59
N GLY A 90 6.83 36.82 -9.69
CA GLY A 90 7.54 37.59 -8.66
C GLY A 90 7.15 39.07 -8.69
N ARG A 91 7.08 39.74 -7.53
CA ARG A 91 6.76 41.19 -7.43
C ARG A 91 7.69 42.07 -8.28
N ASP A 92 8.88 41.57 -8.60
CA ASP A 92 9.91 42.27 -9.38
C ASP A 92 10.12 41.66 -10.78
N GLY A 93 9.22 40.78 -11.25
CA GLY A 93 9.30 40.13 -12.56
C GLY A 93 10.24 38.92 -12.64
N ALA A 94 10.75 38.44 -11.50
CA ALA A 94 11.53 37.21 -11.37
C ALA A 94 10.98 36.33 -10.24
N ALA A 95 10.67 35.07 -10.51
CA ALA A 95 10.31 34.11 -9.47
C ALA A 95 11.47 33.91 -8.48
N ASN A 96 11.10 33.77 -7.20
CA ASN A 96 12.01 33.59 -6.08
C ASN A 96 11.30 32.77 -4.98
N PHE A 97 11.97 32.53 -3.85
CA PHE A 97 11.41 31.85 -2.67
C PHE A 97 9.99 32.31 -2.30
N TRP A 98 9.68 33.60 -2.47
CA TRP A 98 8.39 34.17 -2.07
C TRP A 98 7.24 33.78 -3.01
N SER A 99 7.48 33.64 -4.31
CA SER A 99 6.46 33.14 -5.25
C SER A 99 6.21 31.63 -5.06
N TRP A 100 7.26 30.86 -4.74
CA TRP A 100 7.10 29.45 -4.38
C TRP A 100 6.25 29.29 -3.10
N ARG A 101 6.46 30.16 -2.12
CA ARG A 101 5.71 30.17 -0.86
C ARG A 101 4.20 30.37 -1.04
N GLU A 102 3.78 31.09 -2.09
CA GLU A 102 2.34 31.22 -2.42
C GLU A 102 1.73 29.89 -2.88
N GLU A 103 2.46 29.07 -3.64
CA GLU A 103 2.03 27.71 -4.00
C GLU A 103 1.97 26.81 -2.77
N MET A 104 2.95 26.94 -1.85
CA MET A 104 2.93 26.24 -0.57
C MET A 104 1.66 26.54 0.23
N TYR A 105 1.21 27.80 0.29
CA TYR A 105 -0.05 28.15 0.97
C TYR A 105 -1.29 27.56 0.31
N ARG A 106 -1.31 27.42 -1.03
CA ARG A 106 -2.41 26.72 -1.70
C ARG A 106 -2.41 25.24 -1.36
N LEU A 107 -1.24 24.61 -1.27
CA LEU A 107 -1.12 23.23 -0.83
C LEU A 107 -1.60 23.06 0.61
N VAL A 108 -1.25 23.98 1.53
CA VAL A 108 -1.74 23.97 2.91
C VAL A 108 -3.26 23.90 2.94
N GLY A 109 -3.98 24.68 2.12
CA GLY A 109 -5.44 24.62 2.07
C GLY A 109 -6.02 23.28 1.64
N SER A 110 -5.26 22.47 0.89
CA SER A 110 -5.68 21.11 0.49
C SER A 110 -5.30 20.02 1.49
N VAL A 111 -4.19 20.20 2.21
CA VAL A 111 -3.66 19.19 3.14
C VAL A 111 -4.19 19.39 4.56
N ALA A 112 -4.33 20.64 5.01
CA ALA A 112 -4.87 20.99 6.32
C ALA A 112 -6.41 20.98 6.37
N LYS A 113 -7.05 20.20 5.49
CA LYS A 113 -8.52 20.09 5.42
C LYS A 113 -9.07 19.26 6.59
N ASP A 114 -8.38 18.19 6.93
CA ASP A 114 -8.70 17.23 7.99
C ASP A 114 -7.45 16.38 8.31
N GLU A 115 -7.51 15.63 9.41
CA GLU A 115 -6.42 14.74 9.85
C GLU A 115 -6.09 13.67 8.81
N SER A 116 -7.11 13.12 8.13
CA SER A 116 -6.93 12.06 7.13
C SER A 116 -6.11 12.56 5.93
N SER A 117 -6.40 13.77 5.44
CA SER A 117 -5.71 14.39 4.32
C SER A 117 -4.22 14.62 4.61
N MET A 118 -3.91 15.09 5.82
CA MET A 118 -2.53 15.25 6.29
C MET A 118 -1.84 13.89 6.45
N LYS A 119 -2.50 12.93 7.11
CA LYS A 119 -1.98 11.57 7.30
C LYS A 119 -1.63 10.92 5.96
N ASP A 120 -2.51 11.01 4.98
CA ASP A 120 -2.29 10.46 3.63
C ASP A 120 -1.11 11.11 2.91
N ALA A 121 -0.97 12.43 3.00
CA ALA A 121 0.15 13.15 2.40
C ALA A 121 1.49 12.70 3.03
N CYS A 122 1.52 12.61 4.36
CA CYS A 122 2.68 12.17 5.12
C CYS A 122 3.01 10.69 4.87
N LEU A 123 2.02 9.80 4.84
CA LEU A 123 2.20 8.37 4.63
C LEU A 123 2.88 8.10 3.28
N ARG A 124 2.46 8.80 2.22
CA ARG A 124 3.12 8.73 0.90
C ARG A 124 4.56 9.22 0.95
N CYS A 125 4.82 10.34 1.64
CA CYS A 125 6.17 10.89 1.77
C CYS A 125 7.10 9.93 2.53
N PHE A 126 6.69 9.44 3.69
CA PHE A 126 7.47 8.52 4.51
C PHE A 126 7.63 7.15 3.84
N GLY A 127 6.63 6.70 3.09
CA GLY A 127 6.74 5.50 2.26
C GLY A 127 7.87 5.62 1.24
N GLU A 128 7.93 6.72 0.49
CA GLU A 128 9.02 6.97 -0.46
C GLU A 128 10.38 7.10 0.22
N MET A 129 10.44 7.71 1.42
CA MET A 129 11.68 7.74 2.21
C MET A 129 12.18 6.32 2.52
N ARG A 130 11.29 5.42 2.97
CA ARG A 130 11.65 4.01 3.23
C ARG A 130 12.14 3.31 1.96
N ASP A 131 11.53 3.60 0.83
CA ASP A 131 11.90 3.06 -0.47
C ASP A 131 13.27 3.60 -0.95
N ALA A 132 13.63 4.82 -0.56
CA ALA A 132 14.96 5.41 -0.79
C ALA A 132 16.04 4.95 0.22
N GLY A 133 15.72 4.01 1.13
CA GLY A 133 16.65 3.54 2.16
C GLY A 133 16.82 4.46 3.36
N ILE A 134 15.93 5.45 3.52
CA ILE A 134 15.85 6.28 4.73
C ILE A 134 15.08 5.48 5.79
N THR A 135 15.71 5.33 6.95
CA THR A 135 15.18 4.53 8.07
C THR A 135 14.76 5.40 9.25
N SER A 136 15.33 6.59 9.35
CA SER A 136 15.00 7.59 10.37
C SER A 136 14.77 8.96 9.74
N VAL A 137 13.74 9.68 10.20
CA VAL A 137 13.41 11.04 9.75
C VAL A 137 13.20 12.00 10.93
N GLY A 138 13.77 13.19 10.82
CA GLY A 138 13.43 14.37 11.61
C GLY A 138 12.37 15.18 10.87
N GLU A 139 11.12 15.05 11.29
CA GLU A 139 10.01 15.79 10.67
C GLU A 139 9.81 17.12 11.39
N PHE A 140 10.24 18.20 10.74
CA PHE A 140 10.14 19.57 11.24
C PHE A 140 8.72 20.07 11.00
N HIS A 141 7.87 19.82 11.99
CA HIS A 141 6.43 19.95 11.86
C HIS A 141 5.93 21.27 12.45
N TYR A 142 5.44 22.14 11.59
CA TYR A 142 4.84 23.45 11.94
C TYR A 142 3.40 23.61 11.44
N LEU A 143 2.80 22.59 10.81
CA LEU A 143 1.42 22.68 10.30
C LEU A 143 0.47 22.00 11.30
N HIS A 144 0.07 22.73 12.33
CA HIS A 144 -0.59 22.17 13.51
C HIS A 144 -2.11 22.05 13.39
N HIS A 145 -2.75 23.00 12.72
CA HIS A 145 -4.21 23.17 12.84
C HIS A 145 -4.95 22.84 11.56
N VAL A 146 -6.12 22.21 11.71
CA VAL A 146 -7.12 22.15 10.64
C VAL A 146 -7.82 23.50 10.52
N ASP A 147 -8.26 24.08 11.64
CA ASP A 147 -8.92 25.37 11.64
C ASP A 147 -7.95 26.53 11.92
N ALA A 148 -7.47 27.19 10.86
CA ALA A 148 -6.67 28.40 10.97
C ALA A 148 -7.37 29.57 11.68
N ALA A 149 -8.69 29.66 11.64
CA ALA A 149 -9.39 30.80 12.24
C ALA A 149 -9.27 30.76 13.77
N THR A 150 -9.43 29.58 14.36
CA THR A 150 -9.33 29.38 15.81
C THR A 150 -7.93 29.04 16.28
N ALA A 151 -7.17 28.24 15.51
CA ALA A 151 -5.80 27.82 15.80
C ALA A 151 -5.62 27.22 17.22
N LYS A 152 -6.42 26.19 17.53
CA LYS A 152 -6.47 25.58 18.88
C LYS A 152 -6.43 24.06 18.92
N ASP A 153 -6.62 23.39 17.79
CA ASP A 153 -6.96 21.97 17.75
C ASP A 153 -5.73 21.02 17.76
N PHE A 154 -4.57 21.50 17.30
CA PHE A 154 -3.33 20.74 17.08
C PHE A 154 -3.53 19.31 16.49
N LEU A 155 -4.58 19.13 15.68
CA LEU A 155 -4.99 17.80 15.22
C LEU A 155 -3.96 17.17 14.27
N LEU A 156 -3.27 18.02 13.51
CA LEU A 156 -2.36 17.56 12.47
C LEU A 156 -1.05 16.98 13.04
N ASP A 157 -0.65 17.35 14.25
CA ASP A 157 0.54 16.79 14.94
C ASP A 157 0.44 15.27 15.06
N ARG A 158 -0.74 14.77 15.45
CA ARG A 158 -0.99 13.34 15.64
C ARG A 158 -1.07 12.61 14.30
N ALA A 159 -1.72 13.21 13.31
CA ALA A 159 -1.81 12.64 11.96
C ALA A 159 -0.43 12.33 11.35
N VAL A 160 0.56 13.21 11.58
CA VAL A 160 1.94 13.01 11.12
C VAL A 160 2.62 11.83 11.83
N LEU A 161 2.48 11.75 13.15
CA LEU A 161 3.04 10.66 13.97
C LEU A 161 2.44 9.30 13.58
N GLU A 162 1.13 9.26 13.35
CA GLU A 162 0.42 8.07 12.91
C GLU A 162 0.87 7.62 11.52
N ALA A 163 1.00 8.55 10.57
CA ALA A 163 1.53 8.26 9.24
C ALA A 163 2.94 7.67 9.28
N ALA A 164 3.81 8.18 10.17
CA ALA A 164 5.17 7.67 10.32
C ALA A 164 5.21 6.25 10.88
N ASN A 165 4.41 6.00 11.91
CA ASN A 165 4.29 4.68 12.52
C ASN A 165 3.75 3.66 11.52
N GLU A 166 2.74 4.04 10.73
CA GLU A 166 2.16 3.22 9.68
C GLU A 166 3.13 2.96 8.51
N ALA A 167 3.90 3.97 8.11
CA ALA A 167 4.97 3.81 7.10
C ALA A 167 6.11 2.89 7.59
N GLY A 168 6.20 2.64 8.90
CA GLY A 168 7.27 1.89 9.54
C GLY A 168 8.61 2.63 9.46
N ILE A 169 8.60 3.97 9.50
CA ILE A 169 9.81 4.80 9.59
C ILE A 169 10.03 5.22 11.04
N ARG A 170 11.29 5.24 11.48
CA ARG A 170 11.61 5.83 12.77
C ARG A 170 11.51 7.35 12.66
N MET A 171 10.72 7.97 13.52
CA MET A 171 10.50 9.41 13.48
C MET A 171 10.95 10.08 14.77
N ARG A 172 11.64 11.19 14.59
CA ARG A 172 11.73 12.28 15.55
C ARG A 172 10.79 13.39 15.06
N LEU A 173 9.62 13.54 15.66
CA LEU A 173 8.76 14.69 15.37
C LEU A 173 9.40 15.90 16.05
N ILE A 174 9.90 16.81 15.25
CA ILE A 174 10.49 18.07 15.69
C ILE A 174 9.34 19.07 15.76
N GLN A 175 8.68 19.13 16.91
CA GLN A 175 7.54 20.00 17.13
C GLN A 175 8.00 21.46 17.11
N THR A 176 7.47 22.24 16.17
CA THR A 176 8.03 23.54 15.84
C THR A 176 7.18 24.68 16.39
N TYR A 177 7.80 25.57 17.16
CA TYR A 177 7.16 26.81 17.61
C TYR A 177 7.20 27.88 16.51
N TYR A 178 6.03 28.45 16.22
CA TYR A 178 5.77 29.56 15.31
C TYR A 178 4.71 30.51 15.89
N HIS A 179 5.03 31.79 16.03
CA HIS A 179 4.14 32.79 16.65
C HIS A 179 4.12 34.15 15.93
N SER A 180 5.19 34.51 15.19
CA SER A 180 5.29 35.77 14.46
C SER A 180 5.52 35.55 12.96
N ALA A 181 5.04 36.47 12.12
CA ALA A 181 5.19 36.40 10.68
C ALA A 181 6.52 36.97 10.16
N SER A 182 7.21 37.77 10.99
CA SER A 182 8.44 38.49 10.65
C SER A 182 9.28 38.79 11.90
N VAL A 183 10.55 39.18 11.66
CA VAL A 183 11.57 39.41 12.71
C VAL A 183 11.19 40.51 13.70
N ASP A 184 10.42 41.50 13.25
CA ASP A 184 9.88 42.60 14.05
C ASP A 184 8.63 42.21 14.87
N GLY A 185 8.21 40.93 14.83
CA GLY A 185 7.14 40.41 15.67
C GLY A 185 5.72 40.66 15.16
N LYS A 186 5.51 40.86 13.86
CA LYS A 186 4.16 41.00 13.31
C LYS A 186 3.32 39.74 13.56
N PRO A 187 2.01 39.89 13.81
CA PRO A 187 1.12 38.75 14.02
C PRO A 187 0.97 37.89 12.76
N LEU A 188 0.62 36.63 12.94
CA LEU A 188 0.30 35.70 11.85
C LEU A 188 -1.02 36.07 11.17
N GLU A 189 -1.06 35.92 9.84
CA GLU A 189 -2.24 36.20 9.02
C GLU A 189 -2.49 35.07 8.00
N GLY A 190 -3.75 34.93 7.57
CA GLY A 190 -4.16 33.96 6.55
C GLY A 190 -3.71 32.53 6.87
N SER A 191 -3.11 31.85 5.87
CA SER A 191 -2.64 30.47 6.00
C SER A 191 -1.57 30.26 7.07
N GLN A 192 -0.84 31.30 7.48
CA GLN A 192 0.16 31.16 8.55
C GLN A 192 -0.48 30.83 9.90
N ARG A 193 -1.77 31.11 10.07
CA ARG A 193 -2.50 30.79 11.28
C ARG A 193 -2.64 29.29 11.54
N HIS A 194 -2.47 28.44 10.51
CA HIS A 194 -2.35 26.99 10.72
C HIS A 194 -1.08 26.60 11.49
N PHE A 195 -0.10 27.50 11.59
CA PHE A 195 1.20 27.26 12.22
C PHE A 195 1.30 27.81 13.64
N GLU A 196 0.31 28.58 14.07
CA GLU A 196 0.32 29.18 15.41
C GLU A 196 0.58 28.13 16.49
N SER A 197 1.40 28.47 17.47
CA SER A 197 1.84 27.52 18.49
C SER A 197 1.66 28.05 19.91
N GLY A 198 1.01 29.22 20.02
CA GLY A 198 0.40 29.68 21.26
C GLY A 198 1.00 30.98 21.78
N ASP A 199 1.25 31.04 23.09
CA ASP A 199 1.67 32.26 23.77
C ASP A 199 3.19 32.38 23.88
N VAL A 200 3.68 33.62 23.96
CA VAL A 200 5.11 33.94 24.18
C VAL A 200 5.69 33.30 25.44
N ASP A 201 4.84 32.87 26.38
CA ASP A 201 5.26 32.17 27.59
C ASP A 201 5.40 30.65 27.44
N LEU A 202 5.16 30.13 26.24
CA LEU A 202 5.25 28.72 25.85
C LEU A 202 4.26 27.81 26.57
N ASN A 203 3.23 28.32 27.23
CA ASN A 203 2.33 27.47 28.02
C ASN A 203 1.55 26.50 27.13
N VAL A 204 0.99 26.99 26.03
CA VAL A 204 0.27 26.16 25.05
C VAL A 204 1.21 25.14 24.40
N PHE A 205 2.39 25.59 23.94
CA PHE A 205 3.39 24.73 23.31
C PHE A 205 3.83 23.59 24.23
N LYS A 206 4.19 23.90 25.49
CA LYS A 206 4.63 22.90 26.48
C LYS A 206 3.52 21.88 26.78
N LYS A 207 2.28 22.35 26.95
CA LYS A 207 1.14 21.47 27.17
C LYS A 207 0.90 20.52 26.00
N GLN A 208 1.00 21.03 24.77
CA GLN A 208 0.87 20.17 23.59
C GLN A 208 2.03 19.17 23.50
N PHE A 209 3.26 19.59 23.78
CA PHE A 209 4.43 18.70 23.82
C PHE A 209 4.22 17.56 24.81
N GLU A 210 3.68 17.82 26.01
CA GLU A 210 3.36 16.79 27.01
C GLU A 210 2.27 15.81 26.54
N LEU A 211 1.26 16.29 25.80
CA LEU A 211 0.24 15.43 25.20
C LEU A 211 0.82 14.51 24.13
N LEU A 212 1.73 15.02 23.30
CA LEU A 212 2.45 14.22 22.32
C LEU A 212 3.41 13.24 23.00
N GLU A 213 4.09 13.65 24.07
CA GLU A 213 5.01 12.83 24.86
C GLU A 213 4.27 11.61 25.43
N ALA A 214 3.06 11.83 25.98
CA ALA A 214 2.18 10.74 26.40
C ALA A 214 1.78 9.84 25.23
N PHE A 215 1.43 10.42 24.07
CA PHE A 215 1.02 9.66 22.88
C PHE A 215 2.11 8.76 22.31
N VAL A 216 3.38 9.20 22.31
CA VAL A 216 4.50 8.41 21.75
C VAL A 216 5.13 7.43 22.74
N SER A 217 4.74 7.49 24.02
CA SER A 217 5.40 6.74 25.11
C SER A 217 5.46 5.22 24.93
N ASP A 218 4.48 4.63 24.23
CA ASP A 218 4.37 3.20 23.93
C ASP A 218 4.74 2.84 22.48
N LYS A 219 5.18 3.82 21.68
CA LYS A 219 5.47 3.66 20.25
C LYS A 219 6.98 3.72 20.00
N PRO A 220 7.68 2.57 19.85
CA PRO A 220 9.14 2.52 19.82
C PRO A 220 9.79 3.17 18.59
N LEU A 221 9.00 3.46 17.55
CA LEU A 221 9.46 4.17 16.35
C LEU A 221 9.37 5.69 16.48
N LEU A 222 8.62 6.20 17.45
CA LEU A 222 8.29 7.62 17.54
C LEU A 222 8.98 8.26 18.74
N SER A 223 9.43 9.50 18.55
CA SER A 223 10.06 10.30 19.58
C SER A 223 9.90 11.79 19.26
N LEU A 224 10.11 12.67 20.23
CA LEU A 224 9.92 14.11 20.07
C LEU A 224 11.23 14.89 20.17
N ALA A 225 11.27 16.03 19.49
CA ALA A 225 12.25 17.10 19.61
C ALA A 225 11.51 18.45 19.60
N VAL A 226 12.21 19.50 20.02
CA VAL A 226 11.68 20.87 20.04
C VAL A 226 12.33 21.66 18.92
N ALA A 227 11.58 22.56 18.28
CA ALA A 227 12.15 23.56 17.40
C ALA A 227 11.59 24.95 17.65
N ALA A 228 12.42 25.94 17.38
CA ALA A 228 11.95 27.25 16.96
C ALA A 228 11.93 27.26 15.44
N HIS A 229 10.86 27.72 14.79
CA HIS A 229 10.83 27.76 13.32
C HIS A 229 12.04 28.52 12.77
N SER A 230 12.11 29.82 13.08
CA SER A 230 13.25 30.68 12.81
C SER A 230 13.11 31.97 13.62
N ILE A 231 14.06 32.92 13.50
CA ILE A 231 13.92 34.23 14.16
C ILE A 231 12.76 35.08 13.58
N ARG A 232 12.17 34.65 12.46
CA ARG A 232 10.91 35.23 11.94
C ARG A 232 9.71 34.70 12.68
N GLY A 233 9.74 33.42 13.05
CA GLY A 233 8.67 32.71 13.76
C GLY A 233 8.64 33.00 15.26
N CYS A 234 9.78 33.35 15.86
CA CYS A 234 9.88 33.79 17.25
C CYS A 234 11.15 34.62 17.46
N ASN A 235 11.22 35.45 18.49
CA ASN A 235 12.44 36.21 18.76
C ASN A 235 13.54 35.32 19.43
N VAL A 236 14.76 35.83 19.52
CA VAL A 236 15.91 35.09 20.08
C VAL A 236 15.73 34.69 21.55
N ASP A 237 15.03 35.49 22.35
CA ASP A 237 14.73 35.15 23.77
C ASP A 237 13.78 33.95 23.86
N THR A 238 12.71 33.94 23.05
CA THR A 238 11.80 32.79 22.94
C THR A 238 12.54 31.54 22.45
N ALA A 239 13.42 31.67 21.44
CA ALA A 239 14.24 30.56 20.97
C ALA A 239 15.15 30.01 22.07
N LYS A 240 15.74 30.88 22.91
CA LYS A 240 16.54 30.46 24.06
C LYS A 240 15.72 29.70 25.10
N ARG A 241 14.49 30.17 25.39
CA ARG A 241 13.56 29.49 26.31
C ARG A 241 13.12 28.13 25.78
N LEU A 242 12.91 27.99 24.47
CA LEU A 242 12.62 26.72 23.81
C LEU A 242 13.81 25.75 23.91
N LEU A 243 15.05 26.23 23.72
CA LEU A 243 16.24 25.42 23.94
C LEU A 243 16.36 24.96 25.41
N ASP A 244 16.09 25.84 26.37
CA ASP A 244 16.11 25.46 27.79
C ASP A 244 15.05 24.41 28.11
N PHE A 245 13.86 24.51 27.50
CA PHE A 245 12.83 23.49 27.60
C PHE A 245 13.24 22.17 26.93
N ALA A 246 13.87 22.21 25.76
CA ALA A 246 14.39 21.03 25.08
C ALA A 246 15.41 20.28 25.96
N ARG A 247 16.29 21.03 26.63
CA ARG A 247 17.28 20.52 27.59
C ARG A 247 16.64 19.94 28.85
N GLU A 248 15.60 20.60 29.36
CA GLU A 248 14.79 20.07 30.47
C GLU A 248 14.18 18.71 30.12
N LYS A 249 13.60 18.60 28.92
CA LYS A 249 13.03 17.35 28.37
C LYS A 249 14.08 16.37 27.85
N LYS A 250 15.35 16.76 27.77
CA LYS A 250 16.48 15.98 27.23
C LYS A 250 16.25 15.51 25.81
N VAL A 251 15.69 16.39 24.98
CA VAL A 251 15.45 16.16 23.55
C VAL A 251 16.25 17.18 22.71
N PRO A 252 16.54 16.87 21.43
CA PRO A 252 17.22 17.82 20.55
C PRO A 252 16.42 19.10 20.31
N PHE A 253 17.14 20.17 19.97
CA PHE A 253 16.60 21.46 19.56
C PHE A 253 17.00 21.77 18.11
N HIS A 254 16.04 22.14 17.26
CA HIS A 254 16.28 22.46 15.84
C HIS A 254 15.79 23.88 15.51
N MET A 255 16.41 24.52 14.51
CA MET A 255 16.00 25.86 14.04
C MET A 255 16.47 26.16 12.61
N HIS A 256 15.63 26.77 11.77
CA HIS A 256 16.08 27.33 10.50
C HIS A 256 16.88 28.62 10.72
N VAL A 257 18.04 28.73 10.07
CA VAL A 257 18.97 29.86 10.25
C VAL A 257 19.55 30.30 8.91
N GLU A 258 19.38 31.58 8.57
CA GLU A 258 20.10 32.28 7.48
C GLU A 258 20.02 31.59 6.10
N GLU A 259 18.86 31.01 5.81
CA GLU A 259 18.48 30.46 4.50
C GLU A 259 18.40 31.58 3.44
N GLN A 260 17.83 32.74 3.80
CA GLN A 260 17.53 33.84 2.88
C GLN A 260 18.17 35.17 3.33
N VAL A 261 18.81 35.91 2.40
CA VAL A 261 19.45 37.21 2.69
C VAL A 261 18.51 38.22 3.35
N LYS A 262 17.22 38.24 2.96
CA LYS A 262 16.22 39.15 3.53
C LYS A 262 16.01 38.92 5.04
N GLU A 263 16.17 37.69 5.51
CA GLU A 263 16.11 37.37 6.94
C GLU A 263 17.27 38.03 7.70
N ILE A 264 18.48 38.00 7.12
CA ILE A 264 19.68 38.57 7.71
C ILE A 264 19.57 40.10 7.82
N GLU A 265 19.11 40.77 6.76
CA GLU A 265 18.98 42.24 6.80
C GLU A 265 17.94 42.69 7.84
N ALA A 266 16.79 42.01 7.92
CA ALA A 266 15.81 42.27 8.97
C ALA A 266 16.35 41.98 10.38
N ALA A 267 17.17 40.92 10.54
CA ALA A 267 17.81 40.60 11.80
C ALA A 267 18.82 41.68 12.24
N LYS A 268 19.61 42.24 11.31
CA LYS A 268 20.54 43.33 11.64
C LYS A 268 19.83 44.58 12.16
N GLU A 269 18.64 44.89 11.62
CA GLU A 269 17.83 46.00 12.11
C GLU A 269 17.34 45.79 13.55
N VAL A 270 16.88 44.58 13.88
CA VAL A 270 16.30 44.25 15.19
C VAL A 270 17.38 43.95 16.25
N TYR A 271 18.48 43.29 15.87
CA TYR A 271 19.51 42.78 16.79
C TYR A 271 20.80 43.61 16.79
N SER A 272 20.66 44.93 16.62
CA SER A 272 21.78 45.89 16.75
C SER A 272 22.96 45.59 15.82
N GLY A 273 22.68 45.33 14.54
CA GLY A 273 23.67 45.08 13.49
C GLY A 273 24.19 43.65 13.42
N ARG A 274 23.69 42.74 14.26
CA ARG A 274 24.09 41.32 14.27
C ARG A 274 23.32 40.51 13.21
N SER A 275 24.01 39.56 12.61
CA SER A 275 23.37 38.48 11.85
C SER A 275 22.58 37.55 12.79
N VAL A 276 21.76 36.65 12.24
CA VAL A 276 20.97 35.71 13.04
C VAL A 276 21.91 34.77 13.79
N SER A 277 22.85 34.13 13.08
CA SER A 277 23.84 33.23 13.66
C SER A 277 24.65 33.90 14.77
N ARG A 278 25.00 35.17 14.61
CA ARG A 278 25.69 35.93 15.65
C ARG A 278 24.82 36.21 16.86
N ALA A 279 23.56 36.59 16.66
CA ALA A 279 22.61 36.78 17.76
C ALA A 279 22.37 35.47 18.54
N LEU A 280 22.31 34.32 17.86
CA LEU A 280 22.19 33.01 18.50
C LEU A 280 23.43 32.67 19.36
N LEU A 281 24.63 32.88 18.81
CA LEU A 281 25.89 32.65 19.54
C LEU A 281 26.02 33.54 20.79
N ASP A 282 25.72 34.83 20.65
CA ASP A 282 25.73 35.81 21.75
C ASP A 282 24.71 35.44 22.85
N SER A 283 23.62 34.77 22.48
CA SER A 283 22.54 34.37 23.40
C SER A 283 22.71 32.96 23.97
N GLY A 284 23.78 32.24 23.61
CA GLY A 284 24.04 30.90 24.12
C GLY A 284 23.21 29.79 23.48
N ILE A 285 22.71 30.00 22.25
CA ILE A 285 21.96 29.00 21.48
C ILE A 285 22.95 28.21 20.60
N TYR A 286 23.61 27.26 21.24
CA TYR A 286 24.56 26.32 20.63
C TYR A 286 24.71 25.09 21.54
N GLY A 287 25.29 24.02 21.01
CA GLY A 287 25.60 22.82 21.77
C GLY A 287 25.41 21.53 20.98
N PRO A 288 25.83 20.38 21.52
CA PRO A 288 25.69 19.07 20.86
C PRO A 288 24.23 18.64 20.63
N ASP A 289 23.30 19.25 21.36
CA ASP A 289 21.86 19.05 21.29
C ASP A 289 21.16 20.02 20.32
N VAL A 290 21.91 20.93 19.68
CA VAL A 290 21.39 21.94 18.77
C VAL A 290 21.71 21.56 17.32
N THR A 291 20.71 21.67 16.46
CA THR A 291 20.85 21.57 15.01
C THR A 291 20.32 22.85 14.35
N LEU A 292 21.18 23.51 13.57
CA LEU A 292 20.80 24.66 12.77
C LEU A 292 20.66 24.22 11.31
N VAL A 293 19.52 24.50 10.71
CA VAL A 293 19.16 24.07 9.36
C VAL A 293 19.50 25.19 8.37
N HIS A 294 20.05 24.79 7.22
CA HIS A 294 20.59 25.59 6.12
C HIS A 294 21.94 26.24 6.45
N CYS A 295 21.94 27.30 7.26
CA CYS A 295 23.11 28.15 7.47
C CYS A 295 23.75 28.67 6.16
N THR A 296 22.94 28.78 5.09
CA THR A 296 23.39 29.05 3.71
C THR A 296 24.24 30.31 3.61
N HIS A 297 23.81 31.36 4.31
CA HIS A 297 24.49 32.65 4.34
C HIS A 297 25.22 32.93 5.66
N THR A 298 25.39 31.92 6.51
CA THR A 298 26.18 32.05 7.74
C THR A 298 27.65 32.22 7.41
N SER A 299 28.31 33.14 8.13
CA SER A 299 29.74 33.36 7.94
C SER A 299 30.54 32.11 8.29
N VAL A 300 31.68 31.90 7.62
CA VAL A 300 32.55 30.75 7.87
C VAL A 300 33.05 30.75 9.31
N GLU A 301 33.32 31.94 9.85
CA GLU A 301 33.74 32.15 11.24
C GLU A 301 32.67 31.70 12.23
N ASP A 302 31.39 32.01 11.95
CA ASP A 302 30.27 31.62 12.82
C ASP A 302 29.97 30.13 12.71
N ILE A 303 29.99 29.54 11.50
CA ILE A 303 29.88 28.10 11.30
C ILE A 303 30.98 27.37 12.10
N HIS A 304 32.22 27.84 12.02
CA HIS A 304 33.33 27.24 12.75
C HIS A 304 33.14 27.36 14.28
N GLU A 305 32.71 28.52 14.78
CA GLU A 305 32.45 28.68 16.22
C GLU A 305 31.29 27.80 16.72
N LEU A 306 30.20 27.73 15.96
CA LEU A 306 29.03 26.88 16.26
C LEU A 306 29.42 25.40 16.34
N THR A 307 30.14 24.91 15.32
CA THR A 307 30.57 23.51 15.24
C THR A 307 31.63 23.18 16.27
N ALA A 308 32.56 24.10 16.58
CA ALA A 308 33.52 23.93 17.68
C ALA A 308 32.84 23.81 19.06
N LYS A 309 31.61 24.34 19.20
CA LYS A 309 30.75 24.18 20.39
C LYS A 309 29.84 22.94 20.31
N GLY A 310 29.99 22.12 19.27
CA GLY A 310 29.25 20.87 19.06
C GLY A 310 27.95 21.02 18.28
N THR A 311 27.58 22.22 17.84
CA THR A 311 26.32 22.47 17.12
C THR A 311 26.31 21.80 15.75
N ASN A 312 25.25 21.05 15.44
CA ASN A 312 25.08 20.42 14.14
C ASN A 312 24.57 21.43 13.11
N ILE A 313 25.06 21.32 11.87
CA ILE A 313 24.64 22.06 10.70
C ILE A 313 23.96 21.07 9.75
N CYS A 314 22.64 21.22 9.60
CA CYS A 314 21.83 20.40 8.70
C CYS A 314 21.63 21.12 7.38
N ILE A 315 22.15 20.54 6.31
CA ILE A 315 22.10 21.15 4.98
C ILE A 315 21.09 20.37 4.16
N CYS A 316 20.33 21.04 3.30
CA CYS A 316 19.31 20.41 2.47
C CYS A 316 19.61 20.64 0.98
N PRO A 317 20.70 20.07 0.43
CA PRO A 317 21.27 20.51 -0.84
C PRO A 317 20.32 20.55 -2.04
N ALA A 318 19.45 19.55 -2.21
CA ALA A 318 18.49 19.51 -3.30
C ALA A 318 17.42 20.61 -3.16
N THR A 319 16.96 20.87 -1.94
CA THR A 319 15.99 21.94 -1.66
C THR A 319 16.63 23.33 -1.79
N GLU A 320 17.82 23.53 -1.24
CA GLU A 320 18.57 24.79 -1.36
C GLU A 320 18.91 25.13 -2.82
N GLY A 321 19.22 24.10 -3.63
CA GLY A 321 19.35 24.22 -5.07
C GLY A 321 18.02 24.54 -5.77
N CYS A 322 16.92 23.89 -5.37
CA CYS A 322 15.57 24.11 -5.92
C CYS A 322 15.03 25.52 -5.62
N LEU A 323 15.26 26.04 -4.42
CA LEU A 323 14.78 27.36 -3.97
C LEU A 323 15.76 28.50 -4.31
N ALA A 324 16.92 28.16 -4.86
CA ALA A 324 17.98 29.09 -5.23
C ALA A 324 18.53 29.90 -4.03
N ASP A 325 18.67 29.25 -2.87
CA ASP A 325 19.22 29.86 -1.66
C ASP A 325 20.74 30.07 -1.80
N GLY A 326 21.42 29.05 -2.34
CA GLY A 326 22.87 28.95 -2.34
C GLY A 326 23.34 27.79 -1.46
N PHE A 327 24.63 27.74 -1.12
CA PHE A 327 25.18 26.69 -0.25
C PHE A 327 26.17 27.28 0.77
N PRO A 328 26.17 26.80 2.02
CA PRO A 328 27.12 27.25 3.03
C PRO A 328 28.56 26.93 2.62
N ASP A 329 29.52 27.70 3.11
CA ASP A 329 30.95 27.40 2.93
C ASP A 329 31.48 26.50 4.04
N LEU A 330 31.52 25.20 3.75
CA LEU A 330 32.02 24.17 4.65
C LEU A 330 33.51 23.88 4.48
N SER A 331 34.24 24.65 3.65
CA SER A 331 35.64 24.36 3.32
C SER A 331 36.59 24.41 4.51
N ARG A 332 36.18 25.02 5.63
CA ARG A 332 36.92 25.07 6.89
C ARG A 332 36.41 24.11 7.96
N LEU A 333 35.31 23.40 7.73
CA LEU A 333 34.85 22.35 8.64
C LEU A 333 35.78 21.15 8.51
N ARG A 334 36.21 20.59 9.66
CA ARG A 334 37.02 19.39 9.62
C ARG A 334 36.12 18.16 9.68
N PRO A 335 36.37 17.13 8.87
CA PRO A 335 35.60 15.88 8.88
C PRO A 335 35.45 15.25 10.28
N GLU A 336 36.47 15.35 11.13
CA GLU A 336 36.48 14.85 12.50
C GLU A 336 35.51 15.55 13.46
N ASP A 337 35.05 16.75 13.09
CA ASP A 337 34.11 17.51 13.91
C ASP A 337 32.74 16.79 13.88
N GLY A 338 32.32 16.25 12.73
CA GLY A 338 31.10 15.43 12.64
C GLY A 338 29.81 16.23 12.85
N GLN A 339 29.85 17.55 12.85
CA GLN A 339 28.68 18.41 13.01
C GLN A 339 27.92 18.64 11.69
N VAL A 340 28.14 17.89 10.62
CA VAL A 340 27.37 18.04 9.37
C VAL A 340 26.41 16.87 9.20
N CYS A 341 25.16 17.18 8.88
CA CYS A 341 24.13 16.22 8.51
C CYS A 341 23.30 16.77 7.33
N ILE A 342 22.43 15.93 6.75
CA ILE A 342 21.59 16.32 5.61
C ILE A 342 20.10 16.09 5.87
N GLY A 343 19.27 16.87 5.19
CA GLY A 343 17.82 16.71 5.15
C GLY A 343 17.27 16.83 3.72
N SER A 344 16.10 16.25 3.46
CA SER A 344 15.39 16.40 2.17
C SER A 344 14.46 17.61 2.14
N ASP A 345 14.13 18.17 3.30
CA ASP A 345 13.36 19.39 3.49
C ASP A 345 12.03 19.40 2.72
N CYS A 346 11.92 20.17 1.63
CA CYS A 346 10.68 20.32 0.89
C CYS A 346 10.23 19.05 0.16
N ASN A 347 11.10 18.04 0.11
CA ASN A 347 10.83 16.75 -0.51
C ASN A 347 10.49 16.85 -2.01
N SER A 348 10.96 17.91 -2.70
CA SER A 348 10.89 18.02 -4.17
C SER A 348 11.55 16.80 -4.84
N ARG A 349 12.60 16.29 -4.19
CA ARG A 349 13.27 15.04 -4.49
C ARG A 349 13.59 14.33 -3.17
N ILE A 350 13.37 13.02 -3.10
CA ILE A 350 13.77 12.19 -1.96
C ILE A 350 14.83 11.23 -2.48
N ASP A 351 16.11 11.58 -2.32
CA ASP A 351 17.24 10.75 -2.72
C ASP A 351 18.48 11.14 -1.93
N THR A 352 18.83 10.36 -0.90
CA THR A 352 19.96 10.68 -0.03
C THR A 352 21.30 10.73 -0.77
N LEU A 353 21.48 9.91 -1.81
CA LEU A 353 22.74 9.91 -2.58
C LEU A 353 22.86 11.16 -3.45
N GLU A 354 21.74 11.70 -3.92
CA GLU A 354 21.69 12.98 -4.61
C GLU A 354 22.03 14.15 -3.68
N GLU A 355 21.50 14.17 -2.45
CA GLU A 355 21.85 15.17 -1.43
C GLU A 355 23.37 15.18 -1.16
N LEU A 356 23.95 14.01 -0.92
CA LEU A 356 25.40 13.86 -0.68
C LEU A 356 26.24 14.32 -1.87
N ARG A 357 25.77 14.04 -3.09
CA ARG A 357 26.46 14.45 -4.31
C ARG A 357 26.43 15.97 -4.45
N TRP A 358 25.29 16.61 -4.22
CA TRP A 358 25.15 18.06 -4.27
C TRP A 358 25.96 18.77 -3.17
N LEU A 359 26.04 18.19 -1.97
CA LEU A 359 26.87 18.69 -0.89
C LEU A 359 28.33 18.87 -1.35
N GLU A 360 28.91 17.90 -2.06
CA GLU A 360 30.24 18.02 -2.66
C GLU A 360 30.24 18.88 -3.93
N TYR A 361 29.29 18.69 -4.85
CA TYR A 361 29.30 19.34 -6.17
C TYR A 361 29.15 20.87 -6.09
N ALA A 362 28.34 21.37 -5.15
CA ALA A 362 28.26 22.80 -4.88
C ALA A 362 29.64 23.41 -4.55
N HIS A 363 30.42 22.71 -3.71
CA HIS A 363 31.77 23.11 -3.35
C HIS A 363 32.74 22.99 -4.52
N ARG A 364 32.59 21.96 -5.38
CA ARG A 364 33.39 21.82 -6.61
C ARG A 364 33.14 22.96 -7.58
N LEU A 365 31.87 23.33 -7.79
CA LEU A 365 31.50 24.42 -8.69
C LEU A 365 32.06 25.76 -8.20
N ARG A 366 31.99 26.02 -6.88
CA ARG A 366 32.54 27.24 -6.27
C ARG A 366 34.07 27.31 -6.36
N THR A 367 34.77 26.21 -6.12
CA THR A 367 36.24 26.20 -5.97
C THR A 367 37.01 25.70 -7.19
N GLN A 368 36.31 25.15 -8.19
CA GLN A 368 36.88 24.48 -9.36
C GLN A 368 37.87 23.36 -9.02
N ARG A 369 37.69 22.71 -7.86
CA ARG A 369 38.50 21.58 -7.37
C ARG A 369 37.61 20.38 -7.06
N ARG A 370 38.18 19.17 -7.07
CA ARG A 370 37.52 17.91 -6.66
C ARG A 370 38.00 17.51 -5.27
N GLY A 371 37.15 16.84 -4.49
CA GLY A 371 37.49 16.41 -3.13
C GLY A 371 37.60 17.60 -2.19
N VAL A 372 36.65 18.54 -2.27
CA VAL A 372 36.74 19.82 -1.55
C VAL A 372 36.49 19.62 -0.05
N LEU A 373 35.60 18.69 0.29
CA LEU A 373 35.21 18.42 1.68
C LEU A 373 36.21 17.55 2.46
N ILE A 374 37.28 17.06 1.82
CA ILE A 374 38.35 16.34 2.54
C ILE A 374 39.52 17.30 2.81
N THR A 375 40.01 17.32 4.04
CA THR A 375 41.22 18.06 4.43
C THR A 375 42.45 17.15 4.39
N ASP A 376 43.63 17.72 4.11
CA ASP A 376 44.91 17.00 4.00
C ASP A 376 45.37 16.31 5.32
N THR A 377 44.62 16.51 6.42
CA THR A 377 45.02 16.11 7.78
C THR A 377 44.47 14.77 8.26
N LEU A 378 43.64 14.06 7.49
CA LEU A 378 43.22 12.71 7.88
C LEU A 378 44.42 11.74 7.78
N PRO A 379 44.93 11.18 8.90
CA PRO A 379 45.92 10.13 8.82
C PRO A 379 45.28 8.94 8.11
N ALA A 380 45.96 8.38 7.12
CA ALA A 380 45.51 7.14 6.48
C ALA A 380 45.43 6.06 7.57
N LYS A 381 44.22 5.73 8.03
CA LYS A 381 43.98 4.49 8.77
C LYS A 381 43.98 3.32 7.78
N GLY A 382 45.13 3.08 7.13
CA GLY A 382 45.36 1.93 6.25
C GLY A 382 45.17 2.18 4.74
N ASN A 383 46.20 1.83 3.97
CA ASN A 383 46.30 1.66 2.50
C ASN A 383 45.77 2.73 1.52
N LYS A 384 46.52 2.90 0.43
CA LYS A 384 46.39 3.90 -0.66
C LYS A 384 45.09 3.85 -1.49
N GLU A 385 44.09 3.05 -1.11
CA GLU A 385 42.98 2.64 -2.00
C GLU A 385 41.57 3.01 -1.49
N GLU A 386 41.43 3.76 -0.38
CA GLU A 386 40.12 4.17 0.19
C GLU A 386 39.61 5.52 -0.36
N SER A 387 38.32 5.59 -0.72
CA SER A 387 37.65 6.87 -1.02
C SER A 387 37.21 7.60 0.26
N ARG A 388 38.13 8.36 0.85
CA ARG A 388 37.88 9.20 2.05
C ARG A 388 36.64 10.07 1.93
N LEU A 389 36.39 10.61 0.74
CA LEU A 389 35.25 11.47 0.46
C LEU A 389 33.94 10.69 0.54
N ALA A 390 33.88 9.48 -0.01
CA ALA A 390 32.67 8.66 0.09
C ALA A 390 32.39 8.25 1.53
N THR A 391 33.42 7.86 2.30
CA THR A 391 33.32 7.56 3.73
C THR A 391 32.76 8.74 4.52
N LEU A 392 33.29 9.95 4.29
CA LEU A 392 32.78 11.18 4.91
C LEU A 392 31.30 11.41 4.59
N LEU A 393 30.94 11.37 3.31
CA LEU A 393 29.58 11.64 2.86
C LEU A 393 28.57 10.60 3.38
N LEU A 394 28.91 9.32 3.35
CA LEU A 394 28.07 8.28 3.96
C LEU A 394 27.93 8.49 5.47
N GLY A 395 29.00 8.92 6.15
CA GLY A 395 28.96 9.30 7.56
C GLY A 395 28.00 10.47 7.84
N VAL A 396 27.98 11.49 6.98
CA VAL A 396 27.03 12.63 7.05
C VAL A 396 25.58 12.15 6.96
N ALA A 397 25.28 11.21 6.06
CA ALA A 397 23.93 10.64 5.87
C ALA A 397 23.51 9.58 6.89
N THR A 398 24.41 9.16 7.79
CA THR A 398 24.16 8.07 8.75
C THR A 398 24.41 8.55 10.18
N GLU A 399 25.64 8.45 10.67
CA GLU A 399 26.03 8.86 12.02
C GLU A 399 25.83 10.36 12.29
N GLY A 400 26.06 11.21 11.28
CA GLY A 400 25.79 12.64 11.33
C GLY A 400 24.33 12.93 11.64
N GLY A 401 23.42 12.27 10.92
CA GLY A 401 22.01 12.43 11.20
C GLY A 401 21.54 11.80 12.50
N ALA A 402 22.09 10.65 12.87
CA ALA A 402 21.81 10.01 14.15
C ALA A 402 22.16 10.94 15.33
N ARG A 403 23.30 11.66 15.25
CA ARG A 403 23.67 12.69 16.24
C ARG A 403 22.68 13.85 16.28
N SER A 404 22.38 14.44 15.12
CA SER A 404 21.45 15.58 14.98
C SER A 404 20.05 15.29 15.55
N LEU A 405 19.55 14.06 15.36
CA LEU A 405 18.24 13.63 15.88
C LEU A 405 18.28 13.07 17.31
N GLY A 406 19.45 13.06 17.96
CA GLY A 406 19.61 12.48 19.32
C GLY A 406 19.24 10.99 19.38
N LEU A 407 19.59 10.23 18.33
CA LEU A 407 19.32 8.79 18.20
C LEU A 407 20.66 8.03 18.25
N PRO A 408 21.25 7.79 19.43
CA PRO A 408 22.63 7.26 19.54
C PRO A 408 22.82 5.83 18.99
N ASN A 409 21.72 5.11 18.81
CA ASN A 409 21.69 3.69 18.46
C ASN A 409 21.28 3.46 17.00
N VAL A 410 21.26 4.46 16.12
CA VAL A 410 20.99 4.29 14.68
C VAL A 410 22.17 4.81 13.84
N GLY A 411 22.12 4.59 12.52
CA GLY A 411 23.16 5.07 11.60
C GLY A 411 24.47 4.28 11.64
N ARG A 412 24.52 3.13 12.34
CA ARG A 412 25.70 2.24 12.39
C ARG A 412 25.29 0.77 12.38
N ILE A 413 26.13 -0.06 11.79
CA ILE A 413 26.08 -1.52 11.95
C ILE A 413 27.10 -1.89 13.03
N ALA A 414 26.65 -1.91 14.28
CA ALA A 414 27.49 -2.23 15.44
C ALA A 414 26.64 -2.78 16.58
N ALA A 415 27.26 -3.59 17.45
CA ALA A 415 26.60 -4.08 18.65
C ALA A 415 26.03 -2.92 19.50
N GLY A 416 24.79 -3.09 19.97
CA GLY A 416 24.05 -2.06 20.71
C GLY A 416 23.33 -1.02 19.83
N CYS A 417 23.47 -1.08 18.50
CA CYS A 417 22.64 -0.30 17.59
C CYS A 417 21.37 -1.06 17.21
N LEU A 418 20.33 -0.34 16.82
CA LEU A 418 19.14 -0.87 16.19
C LEU A 418 19.47 -1.33 14.78
N ALA A 419 18.81 -2.39 14.34
CA ALA A 419 18.99 -2.98 13.02
C ALA A 419 18.23 -2.16 11.95
N ASP A 420 18.63 -0.89 11.83
CA ASP A 420 18.16 0.09 10.85
C ASP A 420 19.18 0.11 9.68
N VAL A 421 18.88 -0.61 8.60
CA VAL A 421 19.84 -0.93 7.52
C VAL A 421 19.19 -0.86 6.14
N SER A 422 19.99 -0.70 5.09
CA SER A 422 19.57 -0.74 3.68
C SER A 422 20.38 -1.79 2.92
N LEU A 423 19.70 -2.54 2.05
CA LEU A 423 20.32 -3.47 1.10
C LEU A 423 20.53 -2.77 -0.24
N ILE A 424 21.79 -2.71 -0.66
CA ILE A 424 22.22 -2.16 -1.94
C ILE A 424 22.35 -3.30 -2.95
N ASN A 425 21.72 -3.15 -4.11
CA ASN A 425 21.77 -4.12 -5.20
C ASN A 425 23.14 -4.10 -5.91
N LEU A 426 23.92 -5.17 -5.81
CA LEU A 426 25.21 -5.28 -6.51
C LEU A 426 25.06 -5.65 -8.00
N ASP A 427 23.88 -6.09 -8.42
CA ASP A 427 23.54 -6.35 -9.83
C ASP A 427 23.08 -5.10 -10.58
N HIS A 428 23.09 -3.93 -9.94
CA HIS A 428 22.68 -2.68 -10.59
C HIS A 428 23.53 -2.42 -11.85
N PRO A 429 22.93 -2.12 -13.02
CA PRO A 429 23.68 -1.97 -14.29
C PRO A 429 24.80 -0.93 -14.24
N ALA A 430 24.62 0.16 -13.49
CA ALA A 430 25.67 1.18 -13.33
C ALA A 430 26.89 0.71 -12.50
N LEU A 431 26.80 -0.44 -11.81
CA LEU A 431 27.94 -1.11 -11.18
C LEU A 431 28.59 -2.13 -12.12
N ALA A 432 27.94 -2.49 -13.23
CA ALA A 432 28.51 -3.40 -14.22
C ALA A 432 29.74 -2.74 -14.85
N SER A 433 30.86 -3.48 -14.89
CA SER A 433 32.13 -3.04 -15.50
C SER A 433 32.98 -2.05 -14.70
N LEU A 434 32.72 -1.83 -13.40
CA LEU A 434 33.55 -0.94 -12.58
C LEU A 434 35.03 -1.34 -12.48
N GLY A 435 35.38 -2.60 -12.78
CA GLY A 435 36.76 -3.10 -12.71
C GLY A 435 37.34 -3.07 -11.28
N GLY A 436 38.45 -3.77 -11.05
CA GLY A 436 39.04 -3.85 -9.70
C GLY A 436 38.17 -4.64 -8.70
N ASP A 437 38.55 -4.60 -7.43
CA ASP A 437 37.76 -5.20 -6.35
C ASP A 437 36.57 -4.29 -6.01
N ILE A 438 35.36 -4.85 -6.09
CA ILE A 438 34.11 -4.14 -5.79
C ILE A 438 34.12 -3.52 -4.38
N ARG A 439 34.85 -4.12 -3.44
CA ARG A 439 34.99 -3.63 -2.05
C ARG A 439 35.60 -2.22 -1.97
N ASP A 440 36.45 -1.87 -2.94
CA ASP A 440 37.15 -0.58 -2.98
C ASP A 440 36.39 0.49 -3.76
N VAL A 441 35.60 0.08 -4.75
CA VAL A 441 34.92 1.02 -5.66
C VAL A 441 33.43 1.22 -5.35
N LEU A 442 32.82 0.37 -4.53
CA LEU A 442 31.37 0.42 -4.27
C LEU A 442 30.92 1.71 -3.57
N ALA A 443 31.63 2.16 -2.52
CA ALA A 443 31.25 3.37 -1.79
C ALA A 443 31.28 4.64 -2.68
N PRO A 444 32.36 4.94 -3.44
CA PRO A 444 32.34 6.06 -4.37
C PRO A 444 31.35 5.87 -5.53
N ALA A 445 31.17 4.64 -6.04
CA ALA A 445 30.18 4.37 -7.09
C ALA A 445 28.74 4.61 -6.59
N LEU A 446 28.44 4.25 -5.34
CA LEU A 446 27.15 4.50 -4.72
C LEU A 446 26.86 6.01 -4.66
N VAL A 447 27.75 6.79 -4.04
CA VAL A 447 27.52 8.24 -3.87
C VAL A 447 27.51 8.99 -5.21
N PHE A 448 28.45 8.71 -6.11
CA PHE A 448 28.65 9.52 -7.31
C PHE A 448 28.02 8.95 -8.59
N GLY A 449 27.61 7.68 -8.58
CA GLY A 449 27.13 6.96 -9.77
C GLY A 449 25.70 6.41 -9.68
N LEU A 450 25.08 6.38 -8.50
CA LEU A 450 23.75 5.78 -8.29
C LEU A 450 22.73 6.77 -7.72
N SER A 451 21.45 6.46 -7.91
CA SER A 451 20.33 7.04 -7.16
C SER A 451 19.93 6.10 -6.02
N ALA A 452 19.59 6.63 -4.85
CA ALA A 452 19.15 5.80 -3.73
C ALA A 452 17.89 5.00 -4.09
N ASN A 453 16.96 5.63 -4.81
CA ASN A 453 15.70 5.02 -5.24
C ASN A 453 15.89 3.83 -6.17
N GLU A 454 17.01 3.75 -6.89
CA GLU A 454 17.31 2.67 -7.84
C GLU A 454 18.23 1.60 -7.22
N ALA A 455 19.14 2.02 -6.34
CA ALA A 455 20.15 1.15 -5.76
C ALA A 455 19.66 0.36 -4.54
N VAL A 456 18.73 0.93 -3.76
CA VAL A 456 18.20 0.30 -2.54
C VAL A 456 17.12 -0.70 -2.91
N GLY A 457 17.34 -1.98 -2.62
CA GLY A 457 16.37 -3.05 -2.88
C GLY A 457 15.45 -3.41 -1.72
N ALA A 458 15.91 -3.15 -0.51
CA ALA A 458 15.12 -3.32 0.71
C ALA A 458 15.73 -2.48 1.83
N SER A 459 14.94 -2.14 2.83
CA SER A 459 15.44 -1.47 4.04
C SER A 459 14.74 -2.00 5.28
N ALA A 460 15.49 -2.17 6.37
CA ALA A 460 14.98 -2.59 7.67
C ALA A 460 14.95 -1.42 8.66
N VAL A 461 13.91 -1.37 9.50
CA VAL A 461 13.83 -0.50 10.69
C VAL A 461 13.55 -1.38 11.89
N GLY A 462 14.45 -1.38 12.87
CA GLY A 462 14.39 -2.27 14.03
C GLY A 462 14.34 -3.74 13.62
N GLY A 463 15.08 -4.13 12.58
CA GLY A 463 15.08 -5.50 12.06
C GLY A 463 13.87 -5.88 11.20
N ARG A 464 12.89 -4.98 11.02
CA ARG A 464 11.70 -5.22 10.20
C ARG A 464 11.93 -4.74 8.77
N TRP A 465 12.01 -5.70 7.84
CA TRP A 465 12.30 -5.48 6.43
C TRP A 465 11.10 -4.93 5.66
N ARG A 466 11.37 -4.02 4.71
CA ARG A 466 10.45 -3.57 3.65
C ARG A 466 11.18 -3.67 2.31
N ILE A 467 10.58 -4.34 1.33
CA ILE A 467 11.08 -4.41 -0.04
C ILE A 467 10.67 -3.14 -0.78
N THR A 468 11.57 -2.59 -1.60
CA THR A 468 11.34 -1.34 -2.34
C THR A 468 10.75 -1.60 -3.74
N PRO A 469 10.05 -0.64 -4.36
CA PRO A 469 9.52 -0.78 -5.72
C PRO A 469 10.58 -0.97 -6.80
N SER A 470 11.80 -0.46 -6.59
CA SER A 470 12.95 -0.73 -7.45
C SER A 470 13.39 -2.19 -7.44
N GLY A 471 12.74 -3.02 -6.63
CA GLY A 471 12.33 -4.36 -7.02
C GLY A 471 13.52 -5.13 -7.55
N VAL A 472 14.44 -5.42 -6.65
CA VAL A 472 15.65 -6.13 -6.98
C VAL A 472 15.27 -7.47 -7.63
N ALA A 473 15.53 -7.59 -8.93
CA ALA A 473 15.57 -8.84 -9.67
C ALA A 473 16.81 -9.68 -9.29
N VAL A 474 17.14 -9.73 -7.99
CA VAL A 474 18.16 -10.64 -7.48
C VAL A 474 17.40 -11.87 -7.01
N SER A 475 17.68 -12.99 -7.65
CA SER A 475 17.17 -14.32 -7.34
C SER A 475 17.41 -14.78 -5.88
N SER A 476 18.19 -14.04 -5.08
CA SER A 476 18.36 -14.25 -3.63
C SER A 476 17.49 -13.36 -2.73
N VAL A 477 16.83 -12.33 -3.26
CA VAL A 477 15.83 -11.51 -2.55
C VAL A 477 14.42 -12.12 -2.68
N GLU A 478 14.22 -13.07 -3.59
CA GLU A 478 12.99 -13.89 -3.67
C GLU A 478 12.67 -14.62 -2.35
N PHE A 479 13.65 -14.82 -1.45
CA PHE A 479 13.42 -15.38 -0.11
C PHE A 479 12.96 -14.35 0.94
N LEU A 480 13.08 -13.05 0.65
CA LEU A 480 12.38 -11.99 1.41
C LEU A 480 10.89 -11.92 1.02
N ASN A 481 10.45 -12.67 0.00
CA ASN A 481 9.03 -12.92 -0.30
C ASN A 481 8.40 -14.02 0.56
N ARG A 482 9.10 -14.57 1.55
CA ARG A 482 8.38 -15.00 2.75
C ARG A 482 8.15 -13.73 3.55
N PRO A 483 6.90 -13.30 3.76
CA PRO A 483 6.61 -12.27 4.72
C PRO A 483 7.29 -12.69 6.03
N LEU A 484 8.39 -12.01 6.36
CA LEU A 484 8.55 -11.63 7.74
C LEU A 484 7.24 -10.96 8.08
N LYS A 485 6.64 -11.39 9.18
CA LYS A 485 5.51 -10.76 9.85
C LYS A 485 5.73 -9.24 9.94
N VAL A 486 5.53 -8.54 8.83
CA VAL A 486 4.76 -7.33 8.81
C VAL A 486 3.42 -7.89 9.20
N GLU A 487 3.17 -7.89 10.50
CA GLU A 487 1.85 -7.47 10.90
C GLU A 487 1.62 -6.17 10.13
N HIS A 488 1.09 -6.29 8.90
CA HIS A 488 0.11 -5.36 8.45
C HIS A 488 -0.94 -5.49 9.55
N HIS A 489 -0.80 -4.69 10.60
CA HIS A 489 -1.96 -4.09 11.16
C HIS A 489 -2.51 -3.24 10.00
N VAL A 490 -3.15 -3.90 9.01
CA VAL A 490 -4.53 -3.52 8.76
C VAL A 490 -5.09 -3.53 10.16
N ILE A 491 -5.25 -2.35 10.77
CA ILE A 491 -6.02 -2.24 11.99
C ILE A 491 -7.37 -2.75 11.52
N LEU A 492 -7.60 -4.05 11.67
CA LEU A 492 -8.88 -4.67 11.39
C LEU A 492 -9.73 -4.20 12.54
N GLN A 493 -10.26 -2.99 12.36
CA GLN A 493 -11.19 -2.38 13.28
C GLN A 493 -12.31 -3.39 13.45
N LYS A 494 -12.45 -3.89 14.67
CA LYS A 494 -13.56 -4.77 15.01
C LYS A 494 -14.74 -3.84 15.26
N GLY A 495 -15.78 -3.92 14.44
CA GLY A 495 -16.99 -3.14 14.68
C GLY A 495 -17.58 -3.50 16.04
N VAL A 496 -18.03 -2.48 16.77
CA VAL A 496 -18.60 -2.68 18.11
C VAL A 496 -20.02 -3.20 17.94
N LEU A 497 -20.30 -4.40 18.44
CA LEU A 497 -21.65 -4.94 18.46
C LEU A 497 -22.55 -4.01 19.29
N PRO A 498 -23.75 -3.67 18.80
CA PRO A 498 -24.67 -2.80 19.53
C PRO A 498 -25.19 -3.50 20.79
N GLU A 499 -25.56 -2.70 21.81
CA GLU A 499 -26.25 -3.20 23.01
C GLU A 499 -27.59 -3.86 22.64
N ASP A 500 -28.36 -3.20 21.75
CA ASP A 500 -29.53 -3.81 21.13
C ASP A 500 -29.13 -4.64 19.91
N SER A 501 -28.93 -5.93 20.16
CA SER A 501 -28.58 -6.92 19.15
C SER A 501 -29.70 -7.20 18.12
N SER A 502 -30.90 -6.60 18.28
CA SER A 502 -32.05 -6.78 17.38
C SER A 502 -32.22 -5.68 16.33
N ASP A 503 -31.47 -4.58 16.43
CA ASP A 503 -31.46 -3.51 15.44
C ASP A 503 -30.61 -3.90 14.21
N THR A 504 -31.28 -4.12 13.08
CA THR A 504 -30.63 -4.48 11.81
C THR A 504 -29.69 -3.40 11.30
N LEU A 505 -30.01 -2.12 11.48
CA LEU A 505 -29.15 -1.01 11.03
C LEU A 505 -27.87 -0.96 11.87
N ALA A 506 -28.01 -1.03 13.20
CA ALA A 506 -26.85 -1.03 14.09
C ALA A 506 -25.95 -2.25 13.84
N LEU A 507 -26.53 -3.41 13.57
CA LEU A 507 -25.78 -4.61 13.23
C LEU A 507 -25.10 -4.50 11.86
N ALA A 508 -25.79 -3.98 10.85
CA ALA A 508 -25.21 -3.73 9.53
C ALA A 508 -24.03 -2.75 9.61
N ARG A 509 -24.13 -1.69 10.40
CA ARG A 509 -23.02 -0.75 10.65
C ARG A 509 -21.83 -1.44 11.32
N ALA A 510 -22.07 -2.21 12.39
CA ALA A 510 -21.00 -2.96 13.05
C ALA A 510 -20.28 -3.92 12.09
N PHE A 511 -21.01 -4.52 11.15
CA PHE A 511 -20.45 -5.39 10.13
C PHE A 511 -19.65 -4.61 9.08
N ILE A 512 -20.17 -3.49 8.59
CA ILE A 512 -19.48 -2.59 7.66
C ILE A 512 -18.18 -2.08 8.28
N ASP A 513 -18.26 -1.55 9.49
CA ASP A 513 -17.12 -1.03 10.28
C ASP A 513 -16.10 -2.11 10.67
N SER A 514 -16.48 -3.39 10.53
CA SER A 514 -15.56 -4.52 10.65
C SER A 514 -14.78 -4.70 9.35
N ALA A 515 -13.60 -4.10 9.26
CA ALA A 515 -12.76 -4.19 8.06
C ALA A 515 -12.48 -5.66 7.70
N SER A 516 -12.83 -6.04 6.47
CA SER A 516 -12.70 -7.41 5.96
C SER A 516 -12.27 -7.45 4.48
N PRO A 517 -11.19 -6.74 4.07
CA PRO A 517 -10.69 -6.91 2.72
C PRO A 517 -10.26 -8.38 2.49
N SER A 518 -10.43 -8.89 1.27
CA SER A 518 -10.10 -10.30 0.97
C SER A 518 -8.69 -10.66 1.42
N GLY A 519 -8.56 -11.76 2.16
CA GLY A 519 -7.33 -12.16 2.84
C GLY A 519 -7.25 -11.77 4.33
N TYR A 520 -8.16 -10.92 4.83
CA TYR A 520 -8.17 -10.39 6.20
C TYR A 520 -9.56 -10.45 6.87
N GLU A 521 -10.35 -11.47 6.57
CA GLU A 521 -11.77 -11.58 6.95
C GLU A 521 -12.01 -11.97 8.42
N LYS A 522 -10.96 -12.37 9.13
CA LYS A 522 -11.07 -13.01 10.45
C LYS A 522 -11.82 -12.15 11.47
N SER A 523 -11.55 -10.85 11.52
CA SER A 523 -12.20 -9.86 12.40
C SER A 523 -13.72 -9.87 12.24
N MET A 524 -14.19 -9.83 11.01
CA MET A 524 -15.62 -9.87 10.68
C MET A 524 -16.24 -11.23 11.04
N GLY A 525 -15.54 -12.33 10.76
CA GLY A 525 -15.94 -13.66 11.20
C GLY A 525 -16.10 -13.76 12.73
N GLU A 526 -15.18 -13.15 13.51
CA GLU A 526 -15.26 -13.11 14.98
C GLU A 526 -16.46 -12.28 15.47
N VAL A 527 -16.75 -11.14 14.83
CA VAL A 527 -17.91 -10.29 15.17
C VAL A 527 -19.22 -11.03 14.94
N ILE A 528 -19.34 -11.72 13.81
CA ILE A 528 -20.53 -12.53 13.49
C ILE A 528 -20.66 -13.70 14.45
N ALA A 529 -19.57 -14.44 14.70
CA ALA A 529 -19.57 -15.58 15.63
C ALA A 529 -19.97 -15.14 17.05
N GLU A 530 -19.42 -14.02 17.53
CA GLU A 530 -19.77 -13.43 18.82
C GLU A 530 -21.24 -13.03 18.87
N ARG A 531 -21.76 -12.40 17.80
CA ARG A 531 -23.17 -12.02 17.70
C ARG A 531 -24.10 -13.23 17.75
N LEU A 532 -23.81 -14.27 16.99
CA LEU A 532 -24.63 -15.49 16.95
C LEU A 532 -24.61 -16.24 18.28
N ALA A 533 -23.43 -16.38 18.90
CA ALA A 533 -23.30 -17.00 20.21
C ALA A 533 -24.11 -16.24 21.29
N LYS A 534 -24.10 -14.89 21.25
CA LYS A 534 -24.88 -14.06 22.18
C LYS A 534 -26.39 -14.28 22.09
N THR A 535 -26.94 -14.69 20.95
CA THR A 535 -28.38 -15.05 20.82
C THR A 535 -28.66 -16.55 20.86
N GLY A 536 -27.70 -17.33 21.38
CA GLY A 536 -27.89 -18.73 21.73
C GLY A 536 -27.76 -19.70 20.55
N TRP A 537 -27.10 -19.29 19.47
CA TRP A 537 -26.67 -20.19 18.42
C TRP A 537 -25.38 -20.93 18.84
N GLU A 538 -25.27 -22.20 18.45
CA GLU A 538 -24.03 -22.96 18.50
C GLU A 538 -23.22 -22.61 17.24
N VAL A 539 -21.99 -22.15 17.43
CA VAL A 539 -21.13 -21.62 16.36
C VAL A 539 -19.89 -22.49 16.20
N GLU A 540 -19.61 -22.90 14.98
CA GLU A 540 -18.39 -23.56 14.55
C GLU A 540 -17.67 -22.66 13.55
N THR A 541 -16.36 -22.52 13.70
CA THR A 541 -15.51 -21.79 12.76
C THR A 541 -14.63 -22.77 12.01
N PHE A 542 -14.58 -22.64 10.68
CA PHE A 542 -13.75 -23.48 9.84
C PHE A 542 -12.60 -22.65 9.27
N GLU A 543 -11.38 -23.05 9.60
CA GLU A 543 -10.19 -22.38 9.09
C GLU A 543 -10.09 -22.59 7.57
N VAL A 544 -9.80 -21.49 6.88
CA VAL A 544 -9.51 -21.47 5.45
C VAL A 544 -8.05 -21.08 5.34
N ALA A 545 -7.26 -21.90 4.63
CA ALA A 545 -5.83 -21.66 4.40
C ALA A 545 -5.61 -20.23 3.85
N PRO A 546 -4.46 -19.59 4.02
CA PRO A 546 -4.22 -18.27 3.42
C PRO A 546 -4.34 -18.27 1.88
N GLN A 547 -4.60 -17.10 1.27
CA GLN A 547 -4.76 -16.99 -0.18
C GLN A 547 -3.46 -17.41 -0.90
N ALA A 548 -3.56 -17.97 -2.11
CA ALA A 548 -2.39 -18.43 -2.86
C ALA A 548 -1.40 -17.30 -3.22
N ASN A 549 -1.91 -16.07 -3.37
CA ASN A 549 -1.11 -14.85 -3.57
C ASN A 549 -0.61 -14.22 -2.25
N ASN A 550 -1.04 -14.74 -1.10
CA ASN A 550 -0.57 -14.36 0.24
C ASN A 550 -0.51 -15.60 1.18
N PRO A 551 0.40 -16.57 0.92
CA PRO A 551 0.43 -17.86 1.63
C PRO A 551 0.72 -17.76 3.12
N ASP A 552 1.29 -16.63 3.55
CA ASP A 552 1.61 -16.32 4.95
C ASP A 552 0.60 -15.31 5.55
N GLY A 553 -0.53 -15.06 4.86
CA GLY A 553 -1.63 -14.24 5.36
C GLY A 553 -2.27 -14.81 6.64
N PRO A 554 -3.09 -14.02 7.35
CA PRO A 554 -3.72 -14.48 8.58
C PRO A 554 -4.63 -15.68 8.29
N VAL A 555 -4.82 -16.53 9.31
CA VAL A 555 -5.83 -17.59 9.25
C VAL A 555 -7.19 -16.93 9.03
N ARG A 556 -7.86 -17.33 7.95
CA ARG A 556 -9.19 -16.87 7.58
C ARG A 556 -10.19 -17.89 8.11
N GLN A 557 -11.44 -17.49 8.35
CA GLN A 557 -12.42 -18.44 8.88
C GLN A 557 -13.80 -18.23 8.28
N ASN A 558 -14.39 -19.34 7.85
CA ASN A 558 -15.83 -19.41 7.64
C ASN A 558 -16.53 -19.53 9.00
N VAL A 559 -17.77 -19.04 9.07
CA VAL A 559 -18.61 -19.12 10.28
C VAL A 559 -19.84 -19.96 9.97
N PHE A 560 -20.01 -21.06 10.69
CA PHE A 560 -21.17 -21.94 10.59
C PHE A 560 -21.94 -21.93 11.90
N ALA A 561 -23.26 -21.81 11.86
CA ALA A 561 -24.06 -21.75 13.07
C ALA A 561 -25.41 -22.43 12.95
N TYR A 562 -25.86 -23.04 14.04
CA TYR A 562 -27.12 -23.78 14.15
C TYR A 562 -27.65 -23.74 15.60
N ARG A 563 -28.86 -24.23 15.83
CA ARG A 563 -29.41 -24.30 17.21
C ARG A 563 -28.80 -25.49 17.97
N PRO A 564 -28.48 -25.35 19.27
CA PRO A 564 -27.89 -26.43 20.05
C PRO A 564 -28.63 -27.76 19.89
N GLY A 565 -27.89 -28.82 19.55
CA GLY A 565 -28.45 -30.17 19.31
C GLY A 565 -29.29 -30.32 18.03
N CYS A 566 -29.34 -29.31 17.16
CA CYS A 566 -30.17 -29.29 15.95
C CYS A 566 -29.35 -29.31 14.65
N ARG A 567 -28.04 -29.59 14.70
CA ARG A 567 -27.15 -29.64 13.53
C ARG A 567 -27.75 -30.46 12.39
N ASP A 568 -28.10 -31.70 12.67
CA ASP A 568 -28.59 -32.65 11.66
C ASP A 568 -30.00 -32.35 11.15
N SER A 569 -30.75 -31.45 11.82
CA SER A 569 -32.11 -31.10 11.45
C SER A 569 -32.22 -29.83 10.61
N VAL A 570 -31.11 -29.15 10.32
CA VAL A 570 -31.08 -27.98 9.44
C VAL A 570 -31.51 -28.37 8.03
N GLU A 571 -32.55 -27.70 7.52
CA GLU A 571 -33.11 -27.90 6.18
C GLU A 571 -32.82 -26.71 5.26
N VAL A 572 -32.76 -25.49 5.83
CA VAL A 572 -32.46 -24.24 5.11
C VAL A 572 -31.21 -23.59 5.70
N LEU A 573 -30.22 -23.33 4.86
CA LEU A 573 -28.97 -22.67 5.26
C LEU A 573 -28.89 -21.27 4.63
N PHE A 574 -28.77 -20.23 5.44
CA PHE A 574 -28.46 -18.88 4.97
C PHE A 574 -26.96 -18.76 4.71
N ASN A 575 -26.57 -18.20 3.56
CA ASN A 575 -25.19 -18.08 3.14
C ASN A 575 -24.92 -16.75 2.44
N THR A 576 -23.75 -16.17 2.70
CA THR A 576 -23.18 -15.05 1.93
C THR A 576 -21.70 -14.92 2.29
N HIS A 577 -20.96 -14.10 1.54
CA HIS A 577 -19.54 -13.88 1.79
C HIS A 577 -19.29 -12.76 2.81
N LEU A 578 -18.06 -12.70 3.34
CA LEU A 578 -17.65 -11.74 4.37
C LEU A 578 -16.61 -10.75 3.88
N ASP A 579 -15.88 -11.11 2.82
CA ASP A 579 -14.82 -10.28 2.27
C ASP A 579 -15.34 -9.17 1.38
N THR A 580 -14.53 -8.13 1.22
CA THR A 580 -14.80 -6.99 0.33
C THR A 580 -13.54 -6.63 -0.46
N VAL A 581 -13.69 -5.90 -1.55
CA VAL A 581 -12.56 -5.32 -2.28
C VAL A 581 -11.92 -4.13 -1.53
N PRO A 582 -10.59 -3.90 -1.64
CA PRO A 582 -9.95 -2.71 -1.09
C PRO A 582 -10.24 -1.43 -1.91
N PRO A 583 -10.13 -0.22 -1.33
CA PRO A 583 -9.87 0.07 0.08
C PRO A 583 -11.11 -0.05 0.97
N HIS A 584 -10.90 -0.33 2.26
CA HIS A 584 -11.93 -0.28 3.31
C HIS A 584 -12.23 1.17 3.71
N PHE A 585 -13.50 1.47 4.01
CA PHE A 585 -13.92 2.72 4.64
C PHE A 585 -15.18 2.47 5.48
N ASP A 586 -15.27 3.17 6.61
CA ASP A 586 -16.29 2.95 7.64
C ASP A 586 -17.70 3.38 7.21
N SER A 587 -18.69 2.90 7.96
CA SER A 587 -20.09 3.19 7.74
C SER A 587 -20.46 4.63 8.07
N TYR A 588 -21.19 5.26 7.16
CA TYR A 588 -21.84 6.54 7.42
C TYR A 588 -23.21 6.56 6.75
N ILE A 589 -24.05 7.50 7.19
CA ILE A 589 -25.39 7.69 6.62
C ILE A 589 -25.44 9.07 5.97
N ASP A 590 -25.91 9.13 4.74
CA ASP A 590 -26.27 10.37 4.07
C ASP A 590 -27.69 10.28 3.48
N GLU A 591 -28.21 11.41 3.00
CA GLU A 591 -29.50 11.47 2.32
C GLU A 591 -29.29 11.44 0.80
N ASP A 592 -30.08 10.62 0.09
CA ASP A 592 -30.07 10.64 -1.37
C ASP A 592 -30.83 11.87 -1.89
N PRO A 593 -30.15 12.83 -2.57
CA PRO A 593 -30.78 14.06 -3.00
C PRO A 593 -31.85 13.86 -4.08
N SER A 594 -31.90 12.70 -4.74
CA SER A 594 -32.89 12.41 -5.79
C SER A 594 -34.25 12.00 -5.25
N ASN A 595 -34.32 11.46 -4.03
CA ASN A 595 -35.54 10.86 -3.48
C ASN A 595 -35.73 11.04 -1.96
N GLY A 596 -34.77 11.66 -1.26
CA GLY A 596 -34.84 11.98 0.17
C GLY A 596 -34.66 10.78 1.11
N ARG A 597 -34.32 9.60 0.59
CA ARG A 597 -34.14 8.39 1.39
C ARG A 597 -32.75 8.34 2.01
N GLN A 598 -32.61 7.71 3.16
CA GLN A 598 -31.34 7.57 3.86
C GLN A 598 -30.53 6.42 3.28
N ARG A 599 -29.28 6.67 2.89
CA ARG A 599 -28.34 5.67 2.39
C ARG A 599 -27.35 5.32 3.48
N LEU A 600 -27.26 4.04 3.82
CA LEU A 600 -26.14 3.48 4.56
C LEU A 600 -25.01 3.21 3.57
N ARG A 601 -23.88 3.89 3.76
CA ARG A 601 -22.69 3.82 2.90
C ARG A 601 -21.54 3.21 3.69
N GLY A 602 -20.55 2.69 2.98
CA GLY A 602 -19.39 1.99 3.55
C GLY A 602 -18.92 0.88 2.61
N ARG A 603 -17.69 0.40 2.77
CA ARG A 603 -17.23 -0.77 1.99
C ARG A 603 -17.96 -2.03 2.46
N GLY A 604 -18.65 -2.72 1.55
CA GLY A 604 -19.57 -3.82 1.88
C GLY A 604 -21.01 -3.39 2.13
N ALA A 605 -21.35 -2.09 2.00
CA ALA A 605 -22.71 -1.60 2.25
C ALA A 605 -23.73 -2.06 1.21
N CYS A 606 -23.30 -2.34 -0.02
CA CYS A 606 -24.10 -3.08 -1.00
C CYS A 606 -23.60 -4.53 -1.11
N ASP A 607 -22.28 -4.69 -0.98
CA ASP A 607 -21.54 -5.93 -1.11
C ASP A 607 -21.59 -6.75 0.19
N THR A 608 -22.80 -7.27 0.38
CA THR A 608 -23.34 -8.30 1.28
C THR A 608 -23.34 -8.09 2.80
N LYS A 609 -22.62 -7.12 3.37
CA LYS A 609 -22.59 -6.97 4.85
C LYS A 609 -23.98 -6.68 5.47
N PRO A 610 -24.82 -5.76 4.95
CA PRO A 610 -26.20 -5.62 5.44
C PRO A 610 -27.09 -6.83 5.19
N LEU A 611 -26.80 -7.65 4.16
CA LEU A 611 -27.52 -8.89 3.89
C LEU A 611 -27.24 -9.92 4.99
N SER A 612 -25.97 -10.07 5.39
CA SER A 612 -25.58 -10.96 6.50
C SER A 612 -26.26 -10.55 7.82
N ALA A 613 -26.31 -9.25 8.14
CA ALA A 613 -27.05 -8.73 9.30
C ALA A 613 -28.54 -9.07 9.21
N SER A 614 -29.14 -8.90 8.03
CA SER A 614 -30.56 -9.18 7.79
C SER A 614 -30.89 -10.67 7.94
N MET A 615 -30.01 -11.56 7.45
CA MET A 615 -30.15 -13.00 7.63
C MET A 615 -30.12 -13.42 9.10
N ILE A 616 -29.18 -12.87 9.89
CA ILE A 616 -29.06 -13.18 11.32
C ILE A 616 -30.34 -12.80 12.07
N ILE A 617 -30.87 -11.59 11.83
CA ILE A 617 -32.12 -11.15 12.44
C ILE A 617 -33.31 -12.00 11.98
N ALA A 618 -33.37 -12.37 10.69
CA ALA A 618 -34.40 -13.27 10.18
C ALA A 618 -34.35 -14.64 10.85
N GLY A 619 -33.16 -15.22 11.07
CA GLY A 619 -33.00 -16.46 11.80
C GLY A 619 -33.44 -16.35 13.27
N ASP A 620 -33.09 -15.27 13.96
CA ASP A 620 -33.56 -15.01 15.33
C ASP A 620 -35.10 -14.93 15.39
N ASN A 621 -35.74 -14.32 14.38
CA ASN A 621 -37.20 -14.28 14.28
C ASN A 621 -37.82 -15.65 13.96
N LEU A 622 -37.15 -16.47 13.15
CA LEU A 622 -37.56 -17.86 12.90
C LEU A 622 -37.42 -18.75 14.15
N VAL A 623 -36.45 -18.49 15.02
CA VAL A 623 -36.35 -19.12 16.35
C VAL A 623 -37.57 -18.76 17.19
N LYS A 624 -37.94 -17.48 17.26
CA LYS A 624 -39.16 -17.03 17.98
C LYS A 624 -40.44 -17.65 17.39
N ALA A 625 -40.45 -17.94 16.10
CA ALA A 625 -41.55 -18.62 15.41
C ALA A 625 -41.54 -20.15 15.55
N GLY A 626 -40.61 -20.73 16.32
CA GLY A 626 -40.51 -22.18 16.54
C GLY A 626 -39.86 -22.97 15.39
N LEU A 627 -39.20 -22.31 14.44
CA LEU A 627 -38.55 -22.91 13.27
C LEU A 627 -37.02 -22.98 13.39
N GLY A 628 -36.46 -22.53 14.52
CA GLY A 628 -35.01 -22.44 14.74
C GLY A 628 -34.22 -23.73 14.50
N SER A 629 -34.80 -24.90 14.79
CA SER A 629 -34.13 -26.20 14.59
C SER A 629 -33.94 -26.57 13.11
N LYS A 630 -34.62 -25.87 12.19
CA LYS A 630 -34.64 -26.15 10.75
C LYS A 630 -33.78 -25.19 9.95
N VAL A 631 -33.20 -24.18 10.58
CA VAL A 631 -32.41 -23.14 9.93
C VAL A 631 -31.00 -23.06 10.50
N GLY A 632 -30.04 -22.65 9.67
CA GLY A 632 -28.67 -22.39 10.09
C GLY A 632 -28.02 -21.32 9.21
N PHE A 633 -26.77 -21.01 9.51
CA PHE A 633 -25.96 -20.02 8.79
C PHE A 633 -24.63 -20.64 8.35
N LEU A 634 -24.16 -20.24 7.18
CA LEU A 634 -22.81 -20.49 6.69
C LEU A 634 -22.30 -19.21 6.02
N PHE A 635 -21.44 -18.45 6.69
CA PHE A 635 -20.78 -17.28 6.12
C PHE A 635 -19.37 -17.65 5.70
N VAL A 636 -18.97 -17.25 4.50
CA VAL A 636 -17.74 -17.72 3.85
C VAL A 636 -16.82 -16.56 3.45
N VAL A 637 -15.55 -16.88 3.21
CA VAL A 637 -14.51 -15.89 2.89
C VAL A 637 -14.01 -16.03 1.45
N SER A 638 -13.47 -14.94 0.92
CA SER A 638 -12.74 -14.87 -0.35
C SER A 638 -13.55 -15.17 -1.60
N GLU A 639 -14.83 -14.80 -1.59
CA GLU A 639 -15.67 -14.81 -2.79
C GLU A 639 -15.08 -13.86 -3.85
N GLU A 640 -14.60 -12.69 -3.43
CA GLU A 640 -14.08 -11.64 -4.34
C GLU A 640 -12.82 -12.03 -5.11
N THR A 641 -12.15 -13.11 -4.69
CA THR A 641 -10.85 -13.52 -5.23
C THR A 641 -10.87 -14.90 -5.87
N ASP A 642 -11.08 -15.95 -5.07
CA ASP A 642 -10.77 -17.33 -5.47
C ASP A 642 -11.78 -18.36 -4.98
N HIS A 643 -12.80 -17.94 -4.23
CA HIS A 643 -13.85 -18.80 -3.66
C HIS A 643 -13.30 -19.92 -2.77
N SER A 644 -12.11 -19.72 -2.20
CA SER A 644 -11.47 -20.71 -1.33
C SER A 644 -12.30 -21.01 -0.08
N GLY A 645 -13.01 -20.01 0.48
CA GLY A 645 -13.89 -20.23 1.61
C GLY A 645 -15.04 -21.17 1.29
N MET A 646 -15.74 -20.97 0.18
CA MET A 646 -16.81 -21.89 -0.24
C MET A 646 -16.28 -23.27 -0.61
N THR A 647 -15.12 -23.34 -1.28
CA THR A 647 -14.48 -24.61 -1.62
C THR A 647 -14.13 -25.42 -0.36
N GLU A 648 -13.62 -24.76 0.69
CA GLU A 648 -13.34 -25.41 1.97
C GLU A 648 -14.63 -25.82 2.70
N ALA A 649 -15.65 -24.95 2.70
CA ALA A 649 -16.94 -25.25 3.30
C ALA A 649 -17.62 -26.47 2.67
N ASN A 650 -17.45 -26.70 1.37
CA ASN A 650 -17.91 -27.93 0.70
C ASN A 650 -17.28 -29.19 1.30
N GLY A 651 -15.99 -29.14 1.62
CA GLY A 651 -15.26 -30.23 2.25
C GLY A 651 -15.74 -30.49 3.68
N GLN A 652 -16.13 -29.45 4.42
CA GLN A 652 -16.42 -29.51 5.85
C GLN A 652 -17.92 -29.54 6.18
N VAL A 653 -18.71 -28.56 5.75
CA VAL A 653 -20.17 -28.51 6.00
C VAL A 653 -20.92 -29.47 5.09
N GLY A 654 -20.38 -29.69 3.90
CA GLY A 654 -20.99 -30.53 2.88
C GLY A 654 -21.40 -31.89 3.43
N HIS A 655 -20.59 -32.57 4.24
CA HIS A 655 -20.92 -33.89 4.79
C HIS A 655 -21.72 -33.88 6.11
N LEU A 656 -21.84 -32.73 6.78
CA LEU A 656 -22.30 -32.60 8.16
C LEU A 656 -23.78 -32.22 8.31
N LEU A 657 -24.52 -32.05 7.21
CA LEU A 657 -25.95 -31.70 7.21
C LEU A 657 -26.79 -32.70 6.39
N PRO A 658 -27.22 -33.83 6.98
CA PRO A 658 -28.00 -34.84 6.27
C PRO A 658 -29.40 -34.37 5.85
N SER A 659 -29.98 -33.39 6.56
CA SER A 659 -31.33 -32.87 6.26
C SER A 659 -31.33 -31.64 5.36
N LEU A 660 -30.18 -31.17 4.89
CA LEU A 660 -30.09 -29.94 4.08
C LEU A 660 -30.85 -30.10 2.76
N LYS A 661 -31.79 -29.19 2.50
CA LYS A 661 -32.59 -29.15 1.27
C LYS A 661 -32.40 -27.89 0.47
N TYR A 662 -32.16 -26.78 1.16
CA TYR A 662 -32.08 -25.47 0.52
C TYR A 662 -30.96 -24.63 1.10
N VAL A 663 -30.30 -23.86 0.22
CA VAL A 663 -29.36 -22.82 0.63
C VAL A 663 -29.77 -21.50 0.01
N VAL A 664 -29.92 -20.48 0.85
CA VAL A 664 -30.31 -19.13 0.43
C VAL A 664 -29.04 -18.28 0.44
N VAL A 665 -28.54 -17.96 -0.75
CA VAL A 665 -27.33 -17.16 -0.97
C VAL A 665 -27.70 -15.69 -1.14
N GLY A 666 -27.09 -14.83 -0.34
CA GLY A 666 -27.32 -13.39 -0.31
C GLY A 666 -26.35 -12.66 -1.21
N GLU A 667 -26.88 -11.96 -2.22
CA GLU A 667 -26.14 -11.09 -3.15
C GLU A 667 -27.02 -9.90 -3.55
N PRO A 668 -26.44 -8.75 -3.98
CA PRO A 668 -27.23 -7.56 -4.35
C PRO A 668 -27.96 -7.73 -5.70
N THR A 669 -29.06 -8.48 -5.69
CA THR A 669 -29.85 -8.84 -6.88
C THR A 669 -30.98 -7.86 -7.21
N ALA A 670 -30.95 -6.66 -6.63
CA ALA A 670 -32.01 -5.65 -6.68
C ALA A 670 -33.38 -6.19 -6.22
N GLY A 671 -33.38 -7.11 -5.25
CA GLY A 671 -34.59 -7.74 -4.72
C GLY A 671 -35.24 -8.76 -5.66
N LYS A 672 -34.51 -9.26 -6.65
CA LYS A 672 -34.97 -10.31 -7.58
C LYS A 672 -34.46 -11.68 -7.14
N VAL A 673 -35.30 -12.70 -7.26
CA VAL A 673 -34.87 -14.09 -7.12
C VAL A 673 -34.25 -14.53 -8.45
N VAL A 674 -33.00 -14.97 -8.43
CA VAL A 674 -32.27 -15.26 -9.66
C VAL A 674 -32.64 -16.63 -10.21
N VAL A 675 -33.02 -16.69 -11.49
CA VAL A 675 -33.33 -17.94 -12.20
C VAL A 675 -32.14 -18.49 -12.98
N ASN A 676 -31.19 -17.64 -13.35
CA ASN A 676 -29.98 -18.05 -14.05
C ASN A 676 -28.81 -17.13 -13.68
N GLN A 677 -27.61 -17.68 -13.61
CA GLN A 677 -26.37 -16.97 -13.33
C GLN A 677 -25.34 -17.26 -14.42
N LYS A 678 -24.65 -16.22 -14.93
CA LYS A 678 -23.53 -16.39 -15.86
C LYS A 678 -22.34 -17.04 -15.17
N GLY A 679 -21.59 -17.86 -15.89
CA GLY A 679 -20.30 -18.38 -15.45
C GLY A 679 -19.19 -17.34 -15.66
N VAL A 680 -17.97 -17.68 -15.23
CA VAL A 680 -16.77 -16.87 -15.48
C VAL A 680 -15.65 -17.71 -16.07
N VAL A 681 -14.85 -17.12 -16.96
CA VAL A 681 -13.54 -17.66 -17.34
C VAL A 681 -12.51 -16.55 -17.34
N LYS A 682 -11.43 -16.72 -16.58
CA LYS A 682 -10.30 -15.79 -16.56
C LYS A 682 -9.10 -16.46 -17.22
N ILE A 683 -8.58 -15.88 -18.30
CA ILE A 683 -7.47 -16.45 -19.08
C ILE A 683 -6.36 -15.41 -19.18
N ARG A 684 -5.12 -15.87 -19.08
CA ARG A 684 -3.93 -15.08 -19.34
C ARG A 684 -3.26 -15.58 -20.62
N LEU A 685 -2.96 -14.65 -21.51
CA LEU A 685 -2.24 -14.91 -22.74
C LEU A 685 -0.83 -14.35 -22.64
N THR A 686 0.18 -15.11 -23.03
CA THR A 686 1.59 -14.71 -23.03
C THR A 686 2.21 -14.97 -24.39
N ALA A 687 2.57 -13.91 -25.11
CA ALA A 687 3.29 -13.98 -26.37
C ALA A 687 4.81 -13.93 -26.13
N LYS A 688 5.56 -14.79 -26.82
CA LYS A 688 7.03 -14.85 -26.81
C LYS A 688 7.57 -14.57 -28.22
N GLY A 689 8.09 -13.36 -28.41
CA GLY A 689 8.68 -12.88 -29.65
C GLY A 689 10.20 -13.01 -29.66
N VAL A 690 10.82 -12.36 -30.64
CA VAL A 690 12.28 -12.28 -30.81
C VAL A 690 12.66 -10.81 -30.93
N ALA A 691 13.46 -10.31 -29.99
CA ALA A 691 13.91 -8.92 -30.01
C ALA A 691 14.77 -8.63 -31.24
N ALA A 692 14.54 -7.49 -31.87
CA ALA A 692 15.38 -6.93 -32.93
C ALA A 692 15.21 -5.41 -32.96
N HIS A 693 16.16 -4.69 -33.54
CA HIS A 693 16.00 -3.26 -33.76
C HIS A 693 14.80 -3.00 -34.69
N SER A 694 13.91 -2.06 -34.35
CA SER A 694 12.65 -1.84 -35.06
C SER A 694 12.84 -1.47 -36.54
N GLY A 695 13.99 -0.89 -36.89
CA GLY A 695 14.41 -0.61 -38.27
C GLY A 695 14.72 -1.85 -39.13
N TYR A 696 14.86 -3.05 -38.54
CA TYR A 696 15.14 -4.30 -39.25
C TYR A 696 14.12 -5.39 -38.85
N PRO A 697 12.83 -5.22 -39.16
CA PRO A 697 11.77 -6.07 -38.61
C PRO A 697 11.82 -7.53 -39.08
N HIS A 698 12.57 -7.83 -40.15
CA HIS A 698 12.76 -9.21 -40.64
C HIS A 698 13.73 -10.04 -39.77
N LEU A 699 14.46 -9.41 -38.83
CA LEU A 699 15.40 -10.07 -37.92
C LEU A 699 14.77 -10.49 -36.59
N GLY A 700 13.51 -10.12 -36.34
CA GLY A 700 12.83 -10.44 -35.09
C GLY A 700 11.33 -10.53 -35.28
N GLN A 701 10.61 -10.61 -34.18
CA GLN A 701 9.17 -10.80 -34.16
C GLN A 701 8.60 -10.16 -32.90
N SER A 702 7.72 -9.18 -33.07
CA SER A 702 7.15 -8.46 -31.92
C SER A 702 6.06 -9.28 -31.24
N ALA A 703 6.29 -9.65 -29.98
CA ALA A 703 5.30 -10.26 -29.11
C ALA A 703 4.06 -9.39 -28.95
N ILE A 704 4.22 -8.05 -28.94
CA ILE A 704 3.11 -7.10 -28.85
C ILE A 704 2.22 -7.20 -30.10
N HIS A 705 2.81 -7.19 -31.31
CA HIS A 705 2.03 -7.24 -32.54
C HIS A 705 1.23 -8.54 -32.65
N THR A 706 1.84 -9.67 -32.32
CA THR A 706 1.13 -10.95 -32.31
C THR A 706 0.02 -10.99 -31.26
N LEU A 707 0.27 -10.47 -30.06
CA LEU A 707 -0.78 -10.46 -29.03
C LEU A 707 -1.95 -9.55 -29.43
N ILE A 708 -1.69 -8.40 -30.06
CA ILE A 708 -2.74 -7.53 -30.61
C ILE A 708 -3.61 -8.28 -31.63
N GLU A 709 -3.01 -9.08 -32.51
CA GLU A 709 -3.73 -9.88 -33.51
C GLU A 709 -4.65 -10.93 -32.85
N VAL A 710 -4.14 -11.69 -31.87
CA VAL A 710 -4.95 -12.68 -31.13
C VAL A 710 -6.07 -11.99 -30.34
N LEU A 711 -5.78 -10.90 -29.65
CA LEU A 711 -6.78 -10.14 -28.88
C LEU A 711 -7.87 -9.59 -29.79
N GLN A 712 -7.52 -9.08 -30.98
CA GLN A 712 -8.51 -8.62 -31.95
C GLN A 712 -9.43 -9.76 -32.41
N ARG A 713 -8.89 -10.95 -32.65
CA ARG A 713 -9.68 -12.14 -32.99
C ARG A 713 -10.58 -12.59 -31.85
N VAL A 714 -10.09 -12.57 -30.61
CA VAL A 714 -10.92 -12.84 -29.43
C VAL A 714 -12.07 -11.84 -29.33
N MET A 715 -11.82 -10.54 -29.52
CA MET A 715 -12.85 -9.50 -29.42
C MET A 715 -13.89 -9.56 -30.56
N THR A 716 -13.54 -10.15 -31.71
CA THR A 716 -14.41 -10.22 -32.89
C THR A 716 -15.01 -11.60 -33.11
N TYR A 717 -14.64 -12.58 -32.29
CA TYR A 717 -15.21 -13.92 -32.36
C TYR A 717 -16.71 -13.86 -32.02
N PRO A 718 -17.56 -14.58 -32.76
CA PRO A 718 -19.00 -14.64 -32.46
C PRO A 718 -19.23 -15.52 -31.22
N TRP A 719 -19.00 -14.94 -30.05
CA TRP A 719 -19.21 -15.61 -28.77
C TRP A 719 -20.68 -16.05 -28.62
N PRO A 720 -20.92 -17.17 -27.90
CA PRO A 720 -22.24 -17.75 -27.73
C PRO A 720 -23.18 -16.81 -26.96
N THR A 721 -24.46 -16.84 -27.34
CA THR A 721 -25.56 -16.13 -26.69
C THR A 721 -26.60 -17.14 -26.23
N ASP A 722 -27.14 -16.93 -25.04
CA ASP A 722 -28.26 -17.71 -24.50
C ASP A 722 -29.53 -16.85 -24.41
N ALA A 723 -30.69 -17.47 -24.60
CA ALA A 723 -31.97 -16.77 -24.63
C ALA A 723 -32.36 -16.11 -23.30
N VAL A 724 -31.81 -16.57 -22.18
CA VAL A 724 -32.09 -16.06 -20.84
C VAL A 724 -30.90 -15.30 -20.27
N LEU A 725 -29.68 -15.84 -20.40
CA LEU A 725 -28.45 -15.21 -19.88
C LEU A 725 -27.92 -14.07 -20.77
N GLY A 726 -28.35 -13.98 -22.02
CA GLY A 726 -27.85 -12.99 -22.97
C GLY A 726 -26.48 -13.39 -23.56
N ASP A 727 -25.68 -12.40 -23.93
CA ASP A 727 -24.42 -12.60 -24.66
C ASP A 727 -23.29 -13.08 -23.72
N THR A 728 -22.33 -13.84 -24.25
CA THR A 728 -21.05 -14.04 -23.57
C THR A 728 -20.19 -12.79 -23.75
N ASP A 729 -19.86 -12.13 -22.65
CA ASP A 729 -19.08 -10.88 -22.65
C ASP A 729 -17.60 -11.18 -22.45
N VAL A 730 -16.71 -10.45 -23.14
CA VAL A 730 -15.26 -10.51 -22.95
C VAL A 730 -14.68 -9.14 -22.62
N ASN A 731 -13.79 -9.09 -21.63
CA ASN A 731 -13.05 -7.89 -21.24
C ASN A 731 -11.54 -8.18 -21.22
N ILE A 732 -10.75 -7.36 -21.91
CA ILE A 732 -9.28 -7.37 -21.81
C ILE A 732 -8.89 -6.43 -20.67
N GLY A 733 -8.78 -6.98 -19.46
CA GLY A 733 -8.60 -6.17 -18.24
C GLY A 733 -7.18 -5.63 -18.03
N ARG A 734 -6.15 -6.26 -18.61
CA ARG A 734 -4.75 -5.82 -18.49
C ARG A 734 -3.92 -6.27 -19.68
N ILE A 735 -3.00 -5.41 -20.14
CA ILE A 735 -1.97 -5.71 -21.13
C ILE A 735 -0.63 -5.09 -20.71
N GLU A 736 0.47 -5.82 -20.87
CA GLU A 736 1.83 -5.36 -20.52
C GLU A 736 2.88 -6.02 -21.43
N GLY A 737 3.84 -5.26 -21.95
CA GLY A 737 4.91 -5.79 -22.80
C GLY A 737 5.78 -4.71 -23.46
N GLY A 738 6.95 -5.13 -23.95
CA GLY A 738 7.94 -4.25 -24.59
C GLY A 738 9.05 -3.75 -23.63
N GLN A 739 10.24 -3.52 -24.19
CA GLN A 739 11.43 -3.11 -23.45
C GLN A 739 12.02 -1.77 -23.91
N ALA A 740 11.73 -1.31 -25.13
CA ALA A 740 12.18 -0.02 -25.67
C ALA A 740 11.40 0.35 -26.95
N ASP A 741 11.24 1.64 -27.23
CA ASP A 741 10.51 2.16 -28.41
C ASP A 741 11.14 1.73 -29.75
N ASN A 742 12.46 1.56 -29.77
CA ASN A 742 13.24 1.20 -30.95
C ASN A 742 13.56 -0.31 -31.05
N ALA A 743 12.86 -1.16 -30.28
CA ALA A 743 13.05 -2.60 -30.30
C ALA A 743 11.72 -3.35 -30.49
N LEU A 744 11.73 -4.43 -31.27
CA LEU A 744 10.63 -5.38 -31.29
C LEU A 744 10.53 -6.08 -29.94
N ALA A 745 9.32 -6.17 -29.40
CA ALA A 745 9.09 -6.73 -28.07
C ALA A 745 9.35 -8.24 -28.03
N GLU A 746 10.18 -8.71 -27.10
CA GLU A 746 10.39 -10.15 -26.90
C GLU A 746 9.28 -10.82 -26.09
N ARG A 747 8.53 -10.05 -25.29
CA ARG A 747 7.47 -10.57 -24.43
C ARG A 747 6.32 -9.59 -24.29
N CYS A 748 5.10 -10.11 -24.32
CA CYS A 748 3.88 -9.37 -24.04
C CYS A 748 2.87 -10.31 -23.37
N ARG A 749 2.08 -9.79 -22.43
CA ARG A 749 1.07 -10.55 -21.69
C ARG A 749 -0.23 -9.76 -21.61
N ALA A 750 -1.36 -10.46 -21.71
CA ALA A 750 -2.69 -9.91 -21.50
C ALA A 750 -3.51 -10.82 -20.57
N THR A 751 -4.42 -10.23 -19.79
CA THR A 751 -5.38 -10.98 -18.96
C THR A 751 -6.79 -10.62 -19.38
N LEU A 752 -7.58 -11.64 -19.69
CA LEU A 752 -8.95 -11.54 -20.18
C LEU A 752 -9.92 -12.14 -19.15
N MET A 753 -11.10 -11.54 -19.07
CA MET A 753 -12.22 -12.02 -18.26
C MET A 753 -13.42 -12.21 -19.16
N PHE A 754 -13.99 -13.40 -19.16
CA PHE A 754 -15.23 -13.75 -19.84
C PHE A 754 -16.36 -13.92 -18.83
N ARG A 755 -17.54 -13.38 -19.14
CA ARG A 755 -18.81 -13.73 -18.50
C ARG A 755 -19.55 -14.67 -19.43
N VAL A 756 -19.56 -15.95 -19.11
CA VAL A 756 -19.95 -17.01 -20.06
C VAL A 756 -21.39 -17.45 -19.84
N THR A 757 -22.05 -17.80 -20.94
CA THR A 757 -23.44 -18.28 -20.95
C THR A 757 -23.58 -19.75 -21.32
N GLU A 758 -22.48 -20.39 -21.70
CA GLU A 758 -22.38 -21.83 -21.94
C GLU A 758 -21.11 -22.41 -21.29
N SER A 759 -20.76 -23.64 -21.66
CA SER A 759 -19.65 -24.37 -21.06
C SER A 759 -18.33 -23.59 -21.08
N SER A 760 -17.73 -23.43 -19.90
CA SER A 760 -16.43 -22.77 -19.76
C SER A 760 -15.33 -23.42 -20.61
N ALA A 761 -15.39 -24.75 -20.77
CA ALA A 761 -14.44 -25.52 -21.58
C ALA A 761 -14.50 -25.16 -23.07
N ARG A 762 -15.67 -24.80 -23.60
CA ARG A 762 -15.82 -24.39 -25.00
C ARG A 762 -15.15 -23.03 -25.25
N ILE A 763 -15.32 -22.08 -24.35
CA ILE A 763 -14.68 -20.76 -24.43
C ILE A 763 -13.16 -20.90 -24.37
N ILE A 764 -12.66 -21.72 -23.44
CA ILE A 764 -11.23 -22.02 -23.31
C ILE A 764 -10.68 -22.63 -24.60
N GLY A 765 -11.36 -23.66 -25.15
CA GLY A 765 -10.93 -24.31 -26.39
C GLY A 765 -10.86 -23.36 -27.58
N VAL A 766 -11.83 -22.45 -27.72
CA VAL A 766 -11.79 -21.42 -28.76
C VAL A 766 -10.60 -20.47 -28.57
N VAL A 767 -10.33 -20.02 -27.34
CA VAL A 767 -9.19 -19.13 -27.07
C VAL A 767 -7.86 -19.84 -27.33
N GLU A 768 -7.75 -21.12 -26.93
CA GLU A 768 -6.59 -21.97 -27.22
C GLU A 768 -6.38 -22.13 -28.73
N ASP A 769 -7.44 -22.38 -29.50
CA ASP A 769 -7.40 -22.46 -30.96
C ASP A 769 -6.97 -21.12 -31.59
N LEU A 770 -7.47 -19.99 -31.09
CA LEU A 770 -7.06 -18.67 -31.57
C LEU A 770 -5.58 -18.40 -31.30
N CYS A 771 -5.06 -18.81 -30.14
CA CYS A 771 -3.65 -18.71 -29.79
C CYS A 771 -2.76 -19.64 -30.63
N ALA A 772 -3.19 -20.89 -30.86
CA ALA A 772 -2.48 -21.86 -31.67
C ALA A 772 -2.36 -21.42 -33.15
N ASN A 773 -3.33 -20.65 -33.63
CA ASN A 773 -3.37 -20.10 -34.97
C ASN A 773 -2.90 -18.63 -35.05
N ALA A 774 -2.18 -18.14 -34.03
CA ALA A 774 -1.69 -16.76 -34.01
C ALA A 774 -0.71 -16.48 -35.16
N ILE A 775 -0.78 -15.27 -35.73
CA ILE A 775 0.18 -14.86 -36.75
C ILE A 775 1.40 -14.25 -36.07
N GLY A 776 2.50 -15.00 -36.09
CA GLY A 776 3.80 -14.50 -35.68
C GLY A 776 4.39 -15.31 -34.52
N ALA A 777 4.54 -14.65 -33.37
CA ALA A 777 5.14 -15.23 -32.17
C ALA A 777 4.26 -16.34 -31.57
N SER A 778 4.86 -17.26 -30.81
CA SER A 778 4.08 -18.25 -30.06
C SER A 778 3.29 -17.55 -28.95
N VAL A 779 2.02 -17.92 -28.79
CA VAL A 779 1.15 -17.43 -27.70
C VAL A 779 0.72 -18.60 -26.83
N GLU A 780 1.03 -18.52 -25.54
CA GLU A 780 0.60 -19.48 -24.53
C GLU A 780 -0.65 -18.95 -23.82
N SER A 781 -1.63 -19.82 -23.54
CA SER A 781 -2.80 -19.49 -22.75
C SER A 781 -2.79 -20.23 -21.41
N GLU A 782 -3.12 -19.54 -20.33
CA GLU A 782 -3.18 -20.05 -18.96
C GLU A 782 -4.56 -19.71 -18.37
N VAL A 783 -5.35 -20.72 -18.03
CA VAL A 783 -6.64 -20.52 -17.35
C VAL A 783 -6.39 -20.26 -15.86
N ILE A 784 -6.74 -19.06 -15.40
CA ILE A 784 -6.57 -18.63 -14.00
C ILE A 784 -7.73 -19.14 -13.13
N THR A 785 -8.96 -18.92 -13.58
CA THR A 785 -10.17 -19.41 -12.88
C THR A 785 -11.27 -19.67 -13.90
N ARG A 786 -12.15 -20.62 -13.59
CA ARG A 786 -13.33 -20.91 -14.40
C ARG A 786 -14.47 -21.47 -13.55
N ASN A 787 -15.70 -21.16 -13.93
CA ASN A 787 -16.87 -21.88 -13.49
C ASN A 787 -17.98 -21.86 -14.55
N GLU A 788 -18.93 -22.78 -14.38
CA GLU A 788 -20.03 -22.96 -15.30
C GLU A 788 -21.19 -22.00 -14.99
N PRO A 789 -21.98 -21.61 -15.99
CA PRO A 789 -23.27 -20.97 -15.76
C PRO A 789 -24.18 -21.87 -14.90
N VAL A 790 -24.99 -21.26 -14.03
CA VAL A 790 -25.88 -21.99 -13.12
C VAL A 790 -27.33 -21.78 -13.52
N ASP A 791 -28.06 -22.88 -13.73
CA ASP A 791 -29.50 -22.89 -13.97
C ASP A 791 -30.26 -23.09 -12.66
N MET A 792 -31.02 -22.07 -12.27
CA MET A 792 -31.84 -22.05 -11.07
C MET A 792 -33.33 -21.88 -11.40
N ARG A 793 -33.80 -22.15 -12.62
CA ARG A 793 -35.21 -21.94 -13.02
C ARG A 793 -36.23 -22.64 -12.11
N TYR A 794 -35.82 -23.73 -11.44
CA TYR A 794 -36.63 -24.41 -10.43
C TYR A 794 -37.09 -23.49 -9.28
N VAL A 795 -36.42 -22.36 -8.99
CA VAL A 795 -36.81 -21.44 -7.92
C VAL A 795 -38.17 -20.80 -8.19
N GLN A 796 -38.62 -20.75 -9.45
CA GLN A 796 -39.95 -20.25 -9.81
C GLN A 796 -41.07 -21.11 -9.24
N GLU A 797 -40.80 -22.40 -8.98
CA GLU A 797 -41.75 -23.30 -8.32
C GLU A 797 -41.71 -23.16 -6.80
N LEU A 798 -40.53 -22.84 -6.25
CA LEU A 798 -40.27 -22.79 -4.82
C LEU A 798 -40.69 -21.47 -4.17
N ILE A 799 -40.45 -20.35 -4.85
CA ILE A 799 -40.61 -19.01 -4.30
C ILE A 799 -41.70 -18.26 -5.05
N LYS A 800 -42.62 -17.64 -4.30
CA LYS A 800 -43.74 -16.84 -4.82
C LYS A 800 -43.68 -15.43 -4.21
N GLY A 801 -44.18 -14.44 -4.94
CA GLY A 801 -44.30 -13.06 -4.45
C GLY A 801 -43.09 -12.15 -4.71
N TYR A 802 -42.07 -12.64 -5.41
CA TYR A 802 -40.86 -11.89 -5.75
C TYR A 802 -40.68 -11.79 -7.28
N PRO A 803 -40.09 -10.70 -7.79
CA PRO A 803 -39.67 -10.64 -9.19
C PRO A 803 -38.52 -11.63 -9.44
N PHE A 804 -38.45 -12.16 -10.65
CA PHE A 804 -37.36 -13.04 -11.08
C PHE A 804 -36.37 -12.27 -11.97
N GLY A 805 -35.10 -12.65 -11.90
CA GLY A 805 -34.02 -11.99 -12.64
C GLY A 805 -32.87 -12.91 -13.01
N VAL A 806 -31.87 -12.35 -13.66
CA VAL A 806 -30.63 -13.03 -14.07
C VAL A 806 -29.46 -12.32 -13.41
N ALA A 807 -28.48 -13.08 -12.94
CA ALA A 807 -27.22 -12.55 -12.43
C ALA A 807 -26.14 -12.64 -13.52
N ALA A 808 -25.56 -11.50 -13.89
CA ALA A 808 -24.45 -11.43 -14.84
C ALA A 808 -23.07 -11.55 -14.17
N PHE A 809 -23.05 -11.59 -12.83
CA PHE A 809 -21.87 -11.75 -12.01
C PHE A 809 -21.78 -13.18 -11.47
N ASN A 810 -20.57 -13.56 -11.06
CA ASN A 810 -20.33 -14.86 -10.45
C ASN A 810 -20.63 -14.78 -8.94
N THR A 811 -20.96 -15.91 -8.34
CA THR A 811 -21.20 -16.07 -6.90
C THR A 811 -20.62 -17.40 -6.44
N ASP A 812 -20.61 -17.63 -5.13
CA ASP A 812 -20.24 -18.92 -4.54
C ASP A 812 -21.14 -20.09 -4.95
N ILE A 813 -22.34 -19.84 -5.49
CA ILE A 813 -23.24 -20.90 -5.98
C ILE A 813 -22.53 -21.77 -7.01
N SER A 814 -21.70 -21.22 -7.89
CA SER A 814 -21.01 -21.99 -8.93
C SER A 814 -20.04 -23.03 -8.35
N PHE A 815 -19.50 -22.76 -7.16
CA PHE A 815 -18.58 -23.66 -6.45
C PHE A 815 -19.31 -24.62 -5.51
N PHE A 816 -20.55 -24.29 -5.16
CA PHE A 816 -21.37 -25.07 -4.24
C PHE A 816 -22.39 -25.99 -4.95
N ALA A 817 -22.87 -25.60 -6.13
CA ALA A 817 -23.88 -26.30 -6.90
C ALA A 817 -23.55 -27.78 -7.17
N PRO A 818 -22.32 -28.19 -7.55
CA PRO A 818 -22.00 -29.61 -7.74
C PRO A 818 -22.16 -30.45 -6.46
N THR A 819 -21.95 -29.87 -5.29
CA THR A 819 -22.15 -30.54 -3.99
C THR A 819 -23.62 -30.61 -3.63
N LEU A 820 -24.39 -29.55 -3.89
CA LEU A 820 -25.84 -29.52 -3.68
C LEU A 820 -26.59 -30.49 -4.59
N GLU A 821 -26.23 -30.54 -5.88
CA GLU A 821 -26.84 -31.44 -6.86
C GLU A 821 -26.66 -32.91 -6.48
N ARG A 822 -25.45 -33.31 -6.04
CA ARG A 822 -25.19 -34.67 -5.52
C ARG A 822 -26.08 -35.05 -4.33
N ARG A 823 -26.65 -34.07 -3.63
CA ARG A 823 -27.51 -34.24 -2.45
C ARG A 823 -28.99 -34.02 -2.73
N GLY A 824 -29.34 -33.56 -3.94
CA GLY A 824 -30.70 -33.13 -4.26
C GLY A 824 -31.13 -31.86 -3.52
N ALA A 825 -30.18 -31.08 -3.00
CA ALA A 825 -30.43 -29.77 -2.40
C ALA A 825 -30.42 -28.67 -3.48
N LYS A 826 -31.10 -27.56 -3.21
CA LYS A 826 -31.34 -26.48 -4.18
C LYS A 826 -30.88 -25.12 -3.65
N ALA A 827 -30.26 -24.31 -4.50
CA ALA A 827 -29.84 -22.96 -4.15
C ALA A 827 -30.94 -21.93 -4.50
N VAL A 828 -31.01 -20.85 -3.74
CA VAL A 828 -31.84 -19.68 -4.02
C VAL A 828 -30.95 -18.45 -3.85
N LEU A 829 -30.80 -17.65 -4.90
CA LEU A 829 -30.00 -16.43 -4.88
C LEU A 829 -30.90 -15.21 -4.79
N PHE A 830 -30.74 -14.41 -3.73
CA PHE A 830 -31.58 -13.25 -3.46
C PHE A 830 -30.92 -12.27 -2.48
N GLY A 831 -31.02 -10.96 -2.76
CA GLY A 831 -30.74 -9.91 -1.80
C GLY A 831 -31.20 -8.54 -2.27
N LEU A 832 -31.32 -7.60 -1.32
CA LEU A 832 -31.55 -6.18 -1.65
C LEU A 832 -30.22 -5.47 -1.92
N GLY A 833 -30.28 -4.28 -2.51
CA GLY A 833 -29.10 -3.63 -3.10
C GLY A 833 -28.91 -4.04 -4.56
N ASP A 834 -28.25 -3.19 -5.35
CA ASP A 834 -27.98 -3.42 -6.78
C ASP A 834 -26.48 -3.63 -6.97
N ILE A 835 -26.09 -4.72 -7.64
CA ILE A 835 -24.70 -5.02 -7.96
C ILE A 835 -24.00 -3.85 -8.68
N CYS A 836 -24.73 -2.99 -9.39
CA CYS A 836 -24.18 -1.81 -10.04
C CYS A 836 -23.63 -0.76 -9.06
N ASP A 837 -24.05 -0.81 -7.79
CA ASP A 837 -23.53 0.05 -6.72
C ASP A 837 -22.38 -0.62 -5.92
N ALA A 838 -22.09 -1.92 -6.15
CA ALA A 838 -20.97 -2.61 -5.50
C ALA A 838 -19.59 -2.14 -6.03
N HIS A 839 -18.53 -2.35 -5.24
CA HIS A 839 -17.11 -2.14 -5.62
C HIS A 839 -16.75 -0.72 -6.08
N CYS A 840 -17.56 0.29 -5.75
CA CYS A 840 -17.33 1.67 -6.15
C CYS A 840 -17.38 2.62 -4.95
N GLU A 841 -17.01 3.89 -5.15
CA GLU A 841 -17.16 4.93 -4.12
C GLU A 841 -18.63 5.22 -3.78
N ARG A 842 -19.56 4.86 -4.67
CA ARG A 842 -20.98 5.12 -4.46
C ARG A 842 -21.59 4.17 -3.43
N GLU A 843 -21.01 2.99 -3.23
CA GLU A 843 -21.56 1.82 -2.55
C GLU A 843 -22.46 2.10 -1.35
N TYR A 844 -23.70 1.61 -1.44
CA TYR A 844 -24.73 1.85 -0.43
C TYR A 844 -25.90 0.86 -0.50
N ILE A 845 -26.65 0.79 0.59
CA ILE A 845 -28.03 0.30 0.62
C ILE A 845 -28.91 1.35 1.31
N TYR A 846 -30.18 1.43 0.97
CA TYR A 846 -31.10 2.31 1.69
C TYR A 846 -31.42 1.74 3.07
N VAL A 847 -31.39 2.60 4.09
CA VAL A 847 -31.70 2.22 5.48
C VAL A 847 -33.12 1.66 5.59
N GLU A 848 -34.07 2.21 4.83
CA GLU A 848 -35.47 1.76 4.87
C GLU A 848 -35.69 0.40 4.19
N ASP A 849 -34.69 -0.12 3.49
CA ASP A 849 -34.75 -1.45 2.87
C ASP A 849 -34.25 -2.55 3.80
N LEU A 850 -33.53 -2.24 4.90
CA LEU A 850 -33.05 -3.25 5.85
C LEU A 850 -34.17 -4.07 6.50
N PRO A 851 -35.28 -3.48 7.00
CA PRO A 851 -36.38 -4.27 7.55
C PRO A 851 -37.08 -5.13 6.48
N LYS A 852 -37.12 -4.66 5.23
CA LYS A 852 -37.67 -5.43 4.10
C LYS A 852 -36.77 -6.62 3.77
N CYS A 853 -35.46 -6.46 3.89
CA CYS A 853 -34.48 -7.52 3.70
C CYS A 853 -34.69 -8.65 4.71
N VAL A 854 -34.83 -8.31 6.00
CA VAL A 854 -35.15 -9.26 7.07
C VAL A 854 -36.45 -10.01 6.76
N ALA A 855 -37.52 -9.28 6.45
CA ALA A 855 -38.82 -9.87 6.15
C ALA A 855 -38.77 -10.82 4.95
N ALA A 856 -37.97 -10.49 3.92
CA ALA A 856 -37.81 -11.32 2.74
C ALA A 856 -37.09 -12.63 3.05
N TYR A 857 -35.98 -12.60 3.80
CA TYR A 857 -35.28 -13.83 4.20
C TYR A 857 -36.15 -14.74 5.09
N GLU A 858 -36.93 -14.17 6.00
CA GLU A 858 -37.91 -14.92 6.78
C GLU A 858 -38.97 -15.60 5.93
N ASP A 859 -39.55 -14.86 4.99
CA ASP A 859 -40.62 -15.36 4.12
C ASP A 859 -40.09 -16.45 3.18
N ILE A 860 -38.94 -16.23 2.53
CA ILE A 860 -38.27 -17.22 1.69
C ILE A 860 -38.02 -18.51 2.48
N ALA A 861 -37.43 -18.43 3.68
CA ALA A 861 -37.19 -19.61 4.50
C ALA A 861 -38.50 -20.33 4.89
N LYS A 862 -39.56 -19.59 5.25
CA LYS A 862 -40.88 -20.18 5.57
C LYS A 862 -41.51 -20.86 4.34
N GLN A 863 -41.38 -20.28 3.15
CA GLN A 863 -41.88 -20.90 1.91
C GLN A 863 -41.16 -22.22 1.64
N LEU A 864 -39.83 -22.24 1.75
CA LEU A 864 -39.01 -23.44 1.55
C LEU A 864 -39.33 -24.55 2.57
N LEU A 865 -39.47 -24.20 3.86
CA LEU A 865 -39.83 -25.16 4.91
C LEU A 865 -41.26 -25.70 4.78
N LYS A 866 -42.22 -24.90 4.29
CA LYS A 866 -43.60 -25.36 4.02
C LYS A 866 -43.66 -26.40 2.91
N ILE A 867 -42.80 -26.30 1.90
CA ILE A 867 -42.69 -27.29 0.82
C ILE A 867 -42.20 -28.62 1.39
N THR A 868 -41.21 -28.59 2.29
CA THR A 868 -40.73 -29.79 3.00
C THR A 868 -41.84 -30.48 3.79
N ALA A 869 -42.68 -29.73 4.51
CA ALA A 869 -43.76 -30.29 5.32
C ALA A 869 -44.82 -31.05 4.51
N LYS A 870 -44.98 -30.75 3.21
CA LYS A 870 -45.90 -31.47 2.30
C LYS A 870 -45.31 -32.78 1.73
N LEU A 871 -44.02 -33.05 1.93
CA LEU A 871 -43.29 -34.16 1.30
C LEU A 871 -42.85 -35.28 2.27
N ALA A 872 -43.20 -35.24 3.56
CA ALA A 872 -42.98 -36.34 4.51
C ALA A 872 -44.08 -37.44 4.41
N PRO A 873 -43.77 -38.73 4.65
CA PRO A 873 -44.25 -39.83 3.81
C PRO A 873 -45.70 -40.26 4.09
N THR A 874 -46.55 -40.22 3.06
CA THR A 874 -47.65 -41.18 2.96
C THR A 874 -47.07 -42.48 2.43
N MET A 875 -46.89 -43.47 3.32
CA MET A 875 -46.62 -44.85 2.90
C MET A 875 -47.76 -45.33 1.99
N ARG A 876 -47.48 -45.43 0.69
CA ARG A 876 -48.18 -46.35 -0.20
C ARG A 876 -47.14 -47.12 -1.01
N THR A 877 -47.01 -48.38 -0.65
CA THR A 877 -46.32 -49.43 -1.40
C THR A 877 -46.80 -49.44 -2.85
N TRP A 878 -45.86 -49.30 -3.80
CA TRP A 878 -46.05 -49.67 -5.20
C TRP A 878 -45.06 -50.78 -5.57
N PRO A 879 -45.45 -51.71 -6.48
CA PRO A 879 -44.81 -53.02 -6.60
C PRO A 879 -43.51 -52.95 -7.42
N ARG A 880 -42.57 -53.83 -7.08
CA ARG A 880 -41.37 -54.09 -7.88
C ARG A 880 -41.77 -54.56 -9.28
N ILE A 881 -41.29 -53.86 -10.30
CA ILE A 881 -41.25 -54.34 -11.69
C ILE A 881 -39.78 -54.59 -12.03
N ALA A 882 -39.51 -55.80 -12.54
CA ALA A 882 -38.19 -56.33 -12.86
C ALA A 882 -37.55 -55.63 -14.08
N MET A 883 -36.23 -55.54 -14.07
CA MET A 883 -35.44 -55.07 -15.21
C MET A 883 -35.31 -56.19 -16.27
N PRO A 884 -35.43 -55.89 -17.57
CA PRO A 884 -34.92 -56.76 -18.62
C PRO A 884 -33.48 -56.41 -18.99
N GLU A 885 -32.74 -57.45 -19.38
CA GLU A 885 -31.33 -57.50 -19.77
C GLU A 885 -31.01 -56.67 -21.02
N VAL A 886 -29.79 -56.12 -21.04
CA VAL A 886 -29.21 -55.42 -22.20
C VAL A 886 -28.62 -56.46 -23.16
N ALA A 887 -29.20 -56.57 -24.35
CA ALA A 887 -28.60 -57.30 -25.46
C ALA A 887 -27.63 -56.39 -26.23
N GLN A 888 -26.45 -56.93 -26.52
CA GLN A 888 -25.44 -56.36 -27.40
C GLN A 888 -25.91 -56.44 -28.85
N GLU A 889 -25.70 -55.38 -29.64
CA GLU A 889 -25.51 -55.48 -31.09
C GLU A 889 -24.60 -54.33 -31.55
N GLU A 890 -23.49 -54.72 -32.19
CA GLU A 890 -22.55 -53.88 -32.93
C GLU A 890 -23.18 -53.47 -34.28
N GLU A 891 -22.88 -52.26 -34.79
CA GLU A 891 -22.61 -52.08 -36.24
C GLU A 891 -22.03 -50.69 -36.58
N ASP A 892 -20.80 -50.74 -37.11
CA ASP A 892 -20.25 -50.05 -38.29
C ASP A 892 -20.43 -48.52 -38.51
N PHE A 893 -19.28 -47.82 -38.54
CA PHE A 893 -19.14 -46.50 -39.16
C PHE A 893 -18.20 -46.56 -40.37
N GLY A 894 -18.75 -46.29 -41.55
CA GLY A 894 -18.03 -46.00 -42.79
C GLY A 894 -18.72 -44.88 -43.59
N PRO A 895 -17.98 -44.11 -44.42
CA PRO A 895 -18.19 -42.66 -44.55
C PRO A 895 -18.79 -42.23 -45.90
N ALA A 896 -19.51 -41.10 -45.93
CA ALA A 896 -19.73 -40.35 -47.15
C ALA A 896 -20.07 -38.87 -46.89
N ALA A 897 -19.35 -38.02 -47.61
CA ALA A 897 -19.53 -36.59 -47.74
C ALA A 897 -20.71 -36.21 -48.67
N GLU A 898 -20.89 -34.89 -48.81
CA GLU A 898 -21.69 -34.14 -49.80
C GLU A 898 -23.07 -33.66 -49.34
N THR A 899 -23.17 -32.36 -49.02
CA THR A 899 -23.72 -31.34 -49.93
C THR A 899 -23.79 -29.99 -49.21
N TYR A 900 -23.15 -28.96 -49.77
CA TYR A 900 -23.73 -27.64 -50.05
C TYR A 900 -22.62 -26.73 -50.61
N LYS A 901 -22.64 -26.56 -51.94
CA LYS A 901 -21.86 -25.59 -52.72
C LYS A 901 -22.84 -24.65 -53.41
N ALA A 902 -22.55 -23.34 -53.36
CA ALA A 902 -22.84 -22.28 -54.34
C ALA A 902 -22.97 -20.95 -53.57
N GLN A 903 -22.40 -19.79 -53.91
CA GLN A 903 -21.75 -19.30 -55.12
C GLN A 903 -21.11 -17.93 -54.76
N VAL A 904 -19.83 -17.67 -55.09
CA VAL A 904 -19.32 -16.30 -55.32
C VAL A 904 -18.28 -16.37 -56.46
N PRO A 905 -18.35 -15.52 -57.50
CA PRO A 905 -17.54 -15.67 -58.70
C PRO A 905 -16.14 -15.05 -58.58
N ARG A 906 -15.17 -15.70 -59.23
CA ARG A 906 -13.81 -15.22 -59.48
C ARG A 906 -13.78 -14.13 -60.57
N ARG A 907 -12.91 -13.13 -60.43
CA ARG A 907 -12.14 -12.56 -61.55
C ARG A 907 -10.73 -12.17 -61.10
N SER A 908 -9.80 -12.54 -61.95
CA SER A 908 -8.35 -12.41 -61.87
C SER A 908 -7.84 -11.22 -62.69
N ASP A 909 -6.98 -10.41 -62.05
CA ASP A 909 -5.69 -9.91 -62.54
C ASP A 909 -5.62 -8.68 -63.49
N PRO A 910 -4.43 -8.10 -63.77
CA PRO A 910 -3.59 -7.21 -62.92
C PRO A 910 -3.33 -5.83 -63.58
N GLY A 911 -2.82 -4.83 -62.85
CA GLY A 911 -2.18 -3.67 -63.50
C GLY A 911 -1.97 -2.40 -62.68
N LEU A 912 -0.70 -1.99 -62.61
CA LEU A 912 -0.16 -0.62 -62.61
C LEU A 912 -0.25 0.28 -61.35
N GLN A 913 0.97 0.51 -60.83
CA GLN A 913 1.65 1.82 -60.68
C GLN A 913 1.15 2.87 -59.68
N ALA A 914 2.00 3.05 -58.66
CA ALA A 914 2.76 4.27 -58.35
C ALA A 914 2.04 5.61 -58.06
N ASN A 915 2.55 6.23 -56.98
CA ASN A 915 2.49 7.63 -56.58
C ASN A 915 1.15 8.14 -56.05
N VAL A 916 1.15 8.66 -54.82
CA VAL A 916 0.96 10.10 -54.56
C VAL A 916 1.51 10.45 -53.18
N LEU A 917 2.48 11.38 -53.21
CA LEU A 917 2.93 12.24 -52.13
C LEU A 917 1.86 13.28 -51.76
N SER A 918 1.79 13.59 -50.46
CA SER A 918 1.61 14.94 -49.90
C SER A 918 0.26 15.69 -50.01
N ASN A 919 -0.01 16.40 -48.90
CA ASN A 919 -0.79 17.64 -48.72
C ASN A 919 -2.31 17.59 -48.57
N SER A 920 -2.77 17.87 -47.35
CA SER A 920 -3.51 19.11 -46.97
C SER A 920 -3.98 18.97 -45.51
N LYS A 921 -3.39 19.65 -44.52
CA LYS A 921 -3.74 20.98 -43.98
C LYS A 921 -5.24 21.35 -43.96
N ARG A 922 -5.72 21.51 -42.72
CA ARG A 922 -6.64 22.54 -42.17
C ARG A 922 -7.99 22.73 -42.86
N GLN A 923 -9.05 22.46 -42.10
CA GLN A 923 -9.94 23.49 -41.56
C GLN A 923 -10.33 23.14 -40.14
#